data_AF-A0A9X4ET89-F1
#
_entry.id   AF-A0A9X4ET89-F1
#
_cell.length_a   1.000
_cell.length_b   1.000
_cell.length_c   1.000
_cell.angle_alpha   90.00
_cell.angle_beta   90.00
_cell.angle_gamma   90.00
#
_symmetry.space_group_name_H-M   'P 1'
#
loop_
_entity.id
_entity.type
_entity.pdbx_description
1 polymer ?
#
loop_
_entity_poly.entity_id
_entity_poly.type
_entity_poly.pdbx_seq_one_letter_code
_entity_poly.pdbx_strand_id
1 'polypeptide(L)'
;MGGQEGLRGYIIQTIVAVIESLDDRESWEKVTLEPNEKLEKVDILWNYANNKNIAVQVKSSKNNIEFSNASKWIEELKKDMPSASEYQLYLVGSLQNKLKTELKQSNNIINGATVKVRALEYDSLNALIVEKIDSFLHKRNKENIDINVRKIMSTALKNIFIENSLKGKEFSKKELEEALINVILDIKKQAEKHLYSYLKKEANNYTESFDTEHLVIANFLSLIGWDNFNYKQMYSEYNDRTGKDDEFIIDFCSLDEDKLKDNNLNYIYIQSLVVNSYADIDKKKIVQLYQALGKVSEGFEKKHTDSEEKTYSKNVIHFLLSKEINEDKETFRHKVRSFDSKKHTLKDYIYYTIDNKQLYFLYRSIITAKTYRPETSIKFLYPQTEDIVSEGKIGKRAQYLPPQFLTSSVLPIVKENKDKISVLIFCNDTYSPVNLKKIVWLTISITSGFANEYLIYFPEYIENNETKNEVRDILRTFNDNLLLDKVSVHRLSEIDSNFVKDQPLYANNDSSINELVDESQLKQVNYKPNSDFLNNYLPYGSLIKPFLNSDRIKSDDLRDFLAKEKGIHFRSSDKTKIIGTMTKILFSPSDVENLTKLVLSKRVYSKEVPKRPYVTLEIIETKALESVIKKSIPDIKHNINEKLKSKDAKLIDVQTKTQSDNVILEIFIEEYDPNKQAMLSKIQSVEKVVFTNKGNSIEPIQLFQTTLGGQLTKSSLTFIENNLKERKIIKKITNEIMFKDFTSNEERVLFLLSFTDITNHVVFQNVDLVASSYALDETMSIPEELNDKAGKNIVTSIRGKKLHEINELKDENIRKYILLEKIKVLYTFNHKQLEVSGKMEVEINFSGALKNKPEPDGRLSLKFKITPHKSSSMNITNLQSFESNLKKIFYAFQKGKLKEFEKL
;
A
#
# COMPACT_ATOMS: atom_id res chain seq x y z
N MET A 1 -37.71 8.18 -35.63
CA MET A 1 -37.52 7.49 -34.33
C MET A 1 -36.13 7.85 -33.84
N GLY A 2 -35.98 8.48 -32.67
CA GLY A 2 -34.69 9.02 -32.22
C GLY A 2 -33.98 8.12 -31.20
N GLY A 3 -32.67 7.91 -31.40
CA GLY A 3 -31.72 7.41 -30.40
C GLY A 3 -31.79 5.91 -30.12
N GLN A 4 -32.34 5.54 -28.96
CA GLN A 4 -32.23 4.19 -28.40
C GLN A 4 -32.95 3.10 -29.19
N GLU A 5 -34.15 3.38 -29.70
CA GLU A 5 -34.92 2.39 -30.47
C GLU A 5 -34.28 2.12 -31.86
N GLY A 6 -33.61 3.11 -32.44
CA GLY A 6 -32.84 2.93 -33.68
C GLY A 6 -31.59 2.07 -33.47
N LEU A 7 -30.80 2.37 -32.43
CA LEU A 7 -29.66 1.55 -32.03
C LEU A 7 -30.05 0.10 -31.71
N ARG A 8 -31.22 -0.09 -31.08
CA ARG A 8 -31.74 -1.42 -30.77
C ARG A 8 -32.09 -2.21 -32.03
N GLY A 9 -32.73 -1.58 -33.01
CA GLY A 9 -33.00 -2.20 -34.31
C GLY A 9 -31.70 -2.69 -34.96
N TYR A 10 -30.67 -1.83 -34.96
CA TYR A 10 -29.35 -2.14 -35.51
C TYR A 10 -28.63 -3.31 -34.79
N ILE A 11 -28.76 -3.40 -33.47
CA ILE A 11 -28.21 -4.54 -32.72
C ILE A 11 -28.96 -5.82 -33.06
N ILE A 12 -30.29 -5.77 -33.20
CA ILE A 12 -31.11 -6.95 -33.47
C ILE A 12 -30.85 -7.49 -34.88
N GLN A 13 -30.76 -6.65 -35.91
CA GLN A 13 -30.39 -7.08 -37.26
C GLN A 13 -28.99 -7.73 -37.28
N THR A 14 -28.02 -7.17 -36.54
CA THR A 14 -26.68 -7.75 -36.42
C THR A 14 -26.75 -9.16 -35.81
N ILE A 15 -27.53 -9.32 -34.74
CA ILE A 15 -27.69 -10.63 -34.09
C ILE A 15 -28.37 -11.64 -35.03
N VAL A 16 -29.41 -11.24 -35.76
CA VAL A 16 -30.06 -12.09 -36.76
C VAL A 16 -29.07 -12.52 -37.84
N ALA A 17 -28.28 -11.58 -38.37
CA ALA A 17 -27.24 -11.88 -39.37
C ALA A 17 -26.22 -12.90 -38.84
N VAL A 18 -25.75 -12.73 -37.60
CA VAL A 18 -24.82 -13.67 -36.96
C VAL A 18 -25.46 -15.07 -36.80
N ILE A 19 -26.68 -15.16 -36.26
CA ILE A 19 -27.36 -16.45 -36.04
C ILE A 19 -27.52 -17.23 -37.34
N GLU A 20 -27.98 -16.57 -38.40
CA GLU A 20 -28.23 -17.23 -39.68
C GLU A 20 -26.92 -17.53 -40.42
N SER A 21 -25.88 -16.70 -40.26
CA SER A 21 -24.55 -16.98 -40.85
C SER A 21 -23.93 -18.28 -40.33
N LEU A 22 -24.29 -18.67 -39.10
CA LEU A 22 -23.84 -19.90 -38.45
C LEU A 22 -24.75 -21.11 -38.75
N ASP A 23 -25.86 -20.94 -39.48
CA ASP A 23 -26.72 -22.06 -39.88
C ASP A 23 -26.18 -22.74 -41.15
N ASP A 24 -25.66 -23.96 -41.00
CA ASP A 24 -25.07 -24.72 -42.10
C ASP A 24 -26.10 -25.26 -43.11
N ARG A 25 -27.40 -25.08 -42.88
CA ARG A 25 -28.44 -25.49 -43.84
C ARG A 25 -28.45 -24.65 -45.11
N GLU A 26 -27.84 -23.47 -45.09
CA GLU A 26 -27.86 -22.53 -46.20
C GLU A 26 -26.45 -22.39 -46.81
N SER A 27 -26.32 -22.67 -48.11
CA SER A 27 -25.08 -22.61 -48.89
C SER A 27 -24.79 -21.20 -49.39
N TRP A 28 -24.84 -20.23 -48.48
CA TRP A 28 -24.54 -18.84 -48.79
C TRP A 28 -23.03 -18.64 -49.01
N GLU A 29 -22.68 -17.72 -49.91
CA GLU A 29 -21.29 -17.37 -50.23
C GLU A 29 -20.87 -16.05 -49.60
N LYS A 30 -21.76 -15.05 -49.65
CA LYS A 30 -21.53 -13.71 -49.11
C LYS A 30 -22.76 -13.14 -48.43
N VAL A 31 -22.53 -12.34 -47.40
CA VAL A 31 -23.54 -11.56 -46.69
C VAL A 31 -23.14 -10.10 -46.63
N THR A 32 -24.12 -9.22 -46.78
CA THR A 32 -23.94 -7.78 -46.58
C THR A 32 -25.03 -7.29 -45.64
N LEU A 33 -24.61 -6.72 -44.50
CA LEU A 33 -25.48 -6.06 -43.54
C LEU A 33 -25.49 -4.57 -43.88
N GLU A 34 -26.67 -3.99 -44.14
CA GLU A 34 -26.83 -2.63 -44.67
C GLU A 34 -26.08 -2.41 -46.01
N PRO A 35 -26.56 -3.03 -47.12
CA PRO A 35 -25.81 -3.10 -48.38
C PRO A 35 -25.57 -1.77 -49.11
N ASN A 36 -26.44 -0.75 -48.97
CA ASN A 36 -26.23 0.61 -49.51
C ASN A 36 -27.33 1.59 -49.05
N GLU A 37 -27.05 2.90 -49.03
CA GLU A 37 -28.03 3.98 -48.80
C GLU A 37 -29.23 3.95 -49.77
N LYS A 38 -29.07 3.38 -50.96
CA LYS A 38 -30.17 3.26 -51.95
C LYS A 38 -31.15 2.11 -51.68
N LEU A 39 -30.81 1.17 -50.80
CA LEU A 39 -31.62 0.00 -50.45
C LEU A 39 -32.07 0.10 -48.99
N GLU A 40 -32.82 1.15 -48.65
CA GLU A 40 -33.21 1.48 -47.27
C GLU A 40 -34.07 0.41 -46.56
N LYS A 41 -34.66 -0.52 -47.29
CA LYS A 41 -35.57 -1.54 -46.74
C LYS A 41 -34.90 -2.91 -46.63
N VAL A 42 -33.72 -3.09 -47.22
CA VAL A 42 -32.94 -4.33 -47.15
C VAL A 42 -31.95 -4.23 -46.00
N ASP A 43 -32.25 -4.88 -44.87
CA ASP A 43 -31.36 -4.85 -43.71
C ASP A 43 -30.21 -5.87 -43.89
N ILE A 44 -30.48 -7.03 -44.49
CA ILE A 44 -29.47 -8.07 -44.79
C ILE A 44 -29.66 -8.58 -46.21
N LEU A 45 -28.57 -8.69 -46.96
CA LEU A 45 -28.54 -9.27 -48.31
C LEU A 45 -27.64 -10.51 -48.32
N TRP A 46 -28.21 -11.64 -48.70
CA TRP A 46 -27.46 -12.89 -48.87
C TRP A 46 -27.27 -13.21 -50.35
N ASN A 47 -26.05 -13.58 -50.72
CA ASN A 47 -25.70 -14.06 -52.05
C ASN A 47 -25.35 -15.56 -51.95
N TYR A 48 -26.01 -16.36 -52.78
CA TYR A 48 -25.82 -17.80 -52.88
C TYR A 48 -25.18 -18.17 -54.22
N ALA A 49 -24.69 -19.41 -54.31
CA ALA A 49 -24.28 -19.99 -55.57
C ALA A 49 -25.39 -19.85 -56.64
N ASN A 50 -25.00 -19.67 -57.91
CA ASN A 50 -25.88 -19.44 -59.07
C ASN A 50 -26.56 -18.05 -59.13
N ASN A 51 -25.97 -17.00 -58.54
CA ASN A 51 -26.51 -15.63 -58.52
C ASN A 51 -27.89 -15.51 -57.84
N LYS A 52 -28.23 -16.44 -56.95
CA LYS A 52 -29.47 -16.36 -56.16
C LYS A 52 -29.26 -15.37 -55.02
N ASN A 53 -30.09 -14.33 -54.98
CA ASN A 53 -30.02 -13.28 -53.97
C ASN A 53 -31.26 -13.31 -53.09
N ILE A 54 -31.07 -13.32 -51.77
CA ILE A 54 -32.16 -13.27 -50.80
C ILE A 54 -32.10 -11.93 -50.07
N ALA A 55 -33.15 -11.12 -50.26
CA ALA A 55 -33.31 -9.85 -49.57
C ALA A 55 -34.07 -10.06 -48.26
N VAL A 56 -33.53 -9.53 -47.16
CA VAL A 56 -34.06 -9.74 -45.81
C VAL A 56 -34.31 -8.42 -45.13
N GLN A 57 -35.48 -8.32 -44.50
CA GLN A 57 -35.81 -7.23 -43.58
C GLN A 57 -36.03 -7.77 -42.17
N VAL A 58 -35.54 -7.03 -41.16
CA VAL A 58 -35.64 -7.35 -39.74
C VAL A 58 -36.43 -6.25 -39.05
N LYS A 59 -37.54 -6.62 -38.41
CA LYS A 59 -38.40 -5.70 -37.65
C LYS A 59 -38.55 -6.18 -36.22
N SER A 60 -38.15 -5.32 -35.29
CA SER A 60 -38.29 -5.54 -33.87
C SER A 60 -39.32 -4.61 -33.24
N SER A 61 -40.18 -5.12 -32.36
CA SER A 61 -41.18 -4.30 -31.68
C SER A 61 -41.45 -4.81 -30.25
N LYS A 62 -41.57 -3.88 -29.29
CA LYS A 62 -42.09 -4.16 -27.94
C LYS A 62 -43.59 -4.46 -27.95
N ASN A 63 -44.32 -3.85 -28.90
CA ASN A 63 -45.76 -4.04 -29.09
C ASN A 63 -46.05 -5.23 -30.00
N ASN A 64 -47.28 -5.73 -29.95
CA ASN A 64 -47.73 -6.80 -30.84
C ASN A 64 -47.62 -6.37 -32.30
N ILE A 65 -46.96 -7.20 -33.11
CA ILE A 65 -46.82 -7.00 -34.55
C ILE A 65 -48.10 -7.49 -35.23
N GLU A 66 -48.72 -6.59 -36.01
CA GLU A 66 -49.96 -6.83 -36.74
C GLU A 66 -49.71 -7.40 -38.14
N PHE A 67 -50.71 -8.11 -38.67
CA PHE A 67 -50.66 -8.66 -40.03
C PHE A 67 -50.51 -7.57 -41.10
N SER A 68 -51.24 -6.46 -40.94
CA SER A 68 -51.18 -5.28 -41.83
C SER A 68 -49.75 -4.72 -41.96
N ASN A 69 -49.04 -4.63 -40.83
CA ASN A 69 -47.66 -4.15 -40.78
C ASN A 69 -46.71 -5.13 -41.47
N ALA A 70 -46.83 -6.44 -41.20
CA ALA A 70 -46.00 -7.46 -41.83
C ALA A 70 -46.18 -7.49 -43.36
N SER A 71 -47.42 -7.44 -43.85
CA SER A 71 -47.71 -7.36 -45.30
C SER A 71 -47.13 -6.08 -45.91
N LYS A 72 -47.28 -4.93 -45.25
CA LYS A 72 -46.72 -3.67 -45.72
C LYS A 72 -45.20 -3.72 -45.87
N TRP A 73 -44.49 -4.24 -44.87
CA TRP A 73 -43.03 -4.36 -44.89
C TRP A 73 -42.53 -5.28 -46.01
N ILE A 74 -43.25 -6.37 -46.30
CA ILE A 74 -42.92 -7.28 -47.41
C ILE A 74 -43.05 -6.57 -48.76
N GLU A 75 -44.12 -5.81 -48.98
CA GLU A 75 -44.29 -5.06 -50.23
C GLU A 75 -43.24 -3.95 -50.38
N GLU A 76 -42.89 -3.26 -49.29
CA GLU A 76 -41.81 -2.28 -49.28
C GLU A 76 -40.46 -2.91 -49.64
N LEU A 77 -40.12 -4.07 -49.04
CA LEU A 77 -38.89 -4.81 -49.33
C LEU A 77 -38.80 -5.23 -50.80
N LYS A 78 -39.90 -5.74 -51.37
CA LYS A 78 -39.97 -6.15 -52.79
C LYS A 78 -39.82 -4.98 -53.75
N LYS A 79 -40.40 -3.83 -53.40
CA LYS A 79 -40.27 -2.61 -54.20
C LYS A 79 -38.84 -2.09 -54.20
N ASP A 80 -38.15 -2.21 -53.05
CA ASP A 80 -36.80 -1.71 -52.86
C ASP A 80 -35.74 -2.59 -53.57
N MET A 81 -35.95 -3.92 -53.59
CA MET A 81 -35.07 -4.87 -54.29
C MET A 81 -35.86 -5.83 -55.21
N PRO A 82 -36.40 -5.36 -56.36
CA PRO A 82 -37.23 -6.20 -57.23
C PRO A 82 -36.47 -7.38 -57.87
N SER A 83 -35.15 -7.28 -57.98
CA SER A 83 -34.27 -8.29 -58.57
C SER A 83 -33.90 -9.43 -57.62
N ALA A 84 -34.37 -9.42 -56.36
CA ALA A 84 -34.12 -10.53 -55.43
C ALA A 84 -34.89 -11.78 -55.86
N SER A 85 -34.23 -12.93 -55.72
CA SER A 85 -34.81 -14.24 -56.03
C SER A 85 -35.83 -14.66 -54.97
N GLU A 86 -35.58 -14.32 -53.71
CA GLU A 86 -36.45 -14.61 -52.57
C GLU A 86 -36.43 -13.46 -51.56
N TYR A 87 -37.51 -13.39 -50.78
CA TYR A 87 -37.71 -12.35 -49.76
C TYR A 87 -37.96 -13.00 -48.40
N GLN A 88 -37.31 -12.48 -47.36
CA GLN A 88 -37.52 -12.91 -45.98
C GLN A 88 -37.81 -11.73 -45.05
N LEU A 89 -38.73 -11.93 -44.11
CA LEU A 89 -39.06 -10.96 -43.07
C LEU A 89 -38.84 -11.60 -41.69
N TYR A 90 -37.95 -11.03 -40.88
CA TYR A 90 -37.76 -11.42 -39.49
C TYR A 90 -38.59 -10.52 -38.57
N LEU A 91 -39.46 -11.13 -37.78
CA LEU A 91 -40.25 -10.46 -36.77
C LEU A 91 -39.72 -10.81 -35.38
N VAL A 92 -39.16 -9.82 -34.69
CA VAL A 92 -38.54 -9.97 -33.37
C VAL A 92 -39.44 -9.32 -32.32
N GLY A 93 -40.23 -10.13 -31.61
CA GLY A 93 -41.22 -9.64 -30.65
C GLY A 93 -42.53 -10.43 -30.66
N SER A 94 -43.52 -9.91 -29.94
CA SER A 94 -44.83 -10.55 -29.80
C SER A 94 -45.68 -10.34 -31.05
N LEU A 95 -46.45 -11.35 -31.43
CA LEU A 95 -47.34 -11.30 -32.61
C LEU A 95 -48.81 -11.19 -32.21
N GLN A 96 -49.60 -10.46 -33.00
CA GLN A 96 -51.06 -10.46 -32.92
C GLN A 96 -51.62 -11.86 -33.27
N ASN A 97 -52.73 -12.26 -32.64
CA ASN A 97 -53.36 -13.57 -32.88
C ASN A 97 -53.71 -13.82 -34.35
N LYS A 98 -54.20 -12.80 -35.06
CA LYS A 98 -54.48 -12.90 -36.50
C LYS A 98 -53.23 -13.33 -37.28
N LEU A 99 -52.11 -12.63 -37.07
CA LEU A 99 -50.83 -12.95 -37.72
C LEU A 99 -50.33 -14.36 -37.34
N LYS A 100 -50.48 -14.78 -36.08
CA LYS A 100 -50.13 -16.15 -35.65
C LYS A 100 -50.93 -17.22 -36.39
N THR A 101 -52.23 -17.01 -36.57
CA THR A 101 -53.12 -17.94 -37.27
C THR A 101 -52.75 -18.02 -38.75
N GLU A 102 -52.55 -16.87 -39.41
CA GLU A 102 -52.15 -16.79 -40.81
C GLU A 102 -50.82 -17.52 -41.06
N LEU A 103 -49.78 -17.25 -40.25
CA LEU A 103 -48.48 -17.92 -40.39
C LEU A 103 -48.58 -19.44 -40.27
N LYS A 104 -49.45 -19.95 -39.39
CA LYS A 104 -49.68 -21.40 -39.25
C LYS A 104 -50.38 -21.98 -40.48
N GLN A 105 -51.37 -21.27 -41.03
CA GLN A 105 -52.14 -21.73 -42.19
C GLN A 105 -51.33 -21.67 -43.49
N SER A 106 -50.48 -20.66 -43.63
CA SER A 106 -49.69 -20.40 -44.85
C SER A 106 -48.28 -20.98 -44.82
N ASN A 107 -47.98 -21.86 -43.85
CA ASN A 107 -46.65 -22.43 -43.65
C ASN A 107 -45.53 -21.35 -43.59
N ASN A 108 -45.80 -20.27 -42.84
CA ASN A 108 -44.93 -19.10 -42.65
C ASN A 108 -44.69 -18.25 -43.90
N ILE A 109 -45.53 -18.33 -44.94
CA ILE A 109 -45.41 -17.51 -46.14
C ILE A 109 -46.48 -16.42 -46.13
N ILE A 110 -46.08 -15.16 -46.30
CA ILE A 110 -47.01 -14.03 -46.46
C ILE A 110 -46.61 -13.28 -47.72
N ASN A 111 -47.56 -13.04 -48.62
CA ASN A 111 -47.32 -12.36 -49.90
C ASN A 111 -46.10 -12.93 -50.65
N GLY A 112 -45.84 -14.23 -50.61
CA GLY A 112 -44.67 -14.85 -51.27
C GLY A 112 -43.31 -14.54 -50.63
N ALA A 113 -43.26 -13.96 -49.43
CA ALA A 113 -42.06 -13.84 -48.61
C ALA A 113 -42.13 -14.80 -47.41
N THR A 114 -40.98 -15.36 -47.03
CA THR A 114 -40.88 -16.24 -45.85
C THR A 114 -40.76 -15.40 -44.58
N VAL A 115 -41.62 -15.65 -43.59
CA VAL A 115 -41.63 -14.92 -42.33
C VAL A 115 -41.04 -15.78 -41.21
N LYS A 116 -39.97 -15.31 -40.58
CA LYS A 116 -39.31 -15.96 -39.44
C LYS A 116 -39.57 -15.16 -38.16
N VAL A 117 -39.87 -15.83 -37.05
CA VAL A 117 -40.27 -15.19 -35.79
C VAL A 117 -39.25 -15.51 -34.69
N ARG A 118 -38.83 -14.50 -33.93
CA ARG A 118 -37.88 -14.63 -32.81
C ARG A 118 -38.38 -13.86 -31.57
N ALA A 119 -37.99 -14.32 -30.39
CA ALA A 119 -38.23 -13.59 -29.14
C ALA A 119 -37.36 -12.32 -29.08
N LEU A 120 -37.84 -11.28 -28.41
CA LEU A 120 -37.16 -9.98 -28.29
C LEU A 120 -36.15 -9.92 -27.14
N GLU A 121 -36.10 -10.94 -26.29
CA GLU A 121 -35.20 -11.01 -25.14
C GLU A 121 -33.74 -11.14 -25.58
N TYR A 122 -32.91 -10.20 -25.15
CA TYR A 122 -31.50 -10.11 -25.54
C TYR A 122 -30.68 -11.32 -25.09
N ASP A 123 -30.92 -11.81 -23.87
CA ASP A 123 -30.22 -12.98 -23.33
C ASP A 123 -30.58 -14.25 -24.09
N SER A 124 -31.86 -14.42 -24.43
CA SER A 124 -32.37 -15.53 -25.24
C SER A 124 -31.75 -15.53 -26.65
N LEU A 125 -31.56 -14.35 -27.25
CA LEU A 125 -30.88 -14.22 -28.54
C LEU A 125 -29.37 -14.52 -28.46
N ASN A 126 -28.67 -14.08 -27.41
CA ASN A 126 -27.25 -14.41 -27.23
C ASN A 126 -27.04 -15.90 -26.92
N ALA A 127 -27.93 -16.51 -26.15
CA ALA A 127 -27.89 -17.94 -25.87
C ALA A 127 -27.97 -18.74 -27.19
N LEU A 128 -28.80 -18.31 -28.13
CA LEU A 128 -28.91 -18.93 -29.44
C LEU A 128 -27.63 -18.79 -30.28
N ILE A 129 -26.93 -17.64 -30.23
CA ILE A 129 -25.62 -17.50 -30.89
C ILE A 129 -24.63 -18.52 -30.29
N VAL A 130 -24.59 -18.65 -28.96
CA VAL A 130 -23.69 -19.60 -28.28
C VAL A 130 -24.00 -21.05 -28.67
N GLU A 131 -25.28 -21.42 -28.76
CA GLU A 131 -25.73 -22.74 -29.24
C GLU A 131 -25.31 -23.01 -30.70
N LYS A 132 -25.42 -22.00 -31.57
CA LYS A 132 -25.00 -22.10 -32.97
C LYS A 132 -23.48 -22.21 -33.11
N ILE A 133 -22.71 -21.46 -32.32
CA ILE A 133 -21.26 -21.61 -32.23
C ILE A 133 -20.91 -23.03 -31.77
N ASP A 134 -21.63 -23.57 -30.80
CA ASP A 134 -21.40 -24.93 -30.32
C ASP A 134 -21.63 -25.98 -31.41
N SER A 135 -22.74 -25.87 -32.13
CA SER A 135 -23.05 -26.72 -33.29
C SER A 135 -21.97 -26.61 -34.38
N PHE A 136 -21.49 -25.39 -34.65
CA PHE A 136 -20.42 -25.12 -35.62
C PHE A 136 -19.10 -25.80 -35.22
N LEU A 137 -18.77 -25.79 -33.93
CA LEU A 137 -17.55 -26.41 -33.38
C LEU A 137 -17.64 -27.93 -33.33
N HIS A 138 -18.81 -28.47 -32.98
CA HIS A 138 -19.04 -29.91 -32.93
C HIS A 138 -18.78 -30.57 -34.29
N LYS A 139 -19.27 -29.98 -35.38
CA LYS A 139 -19.04 -30.50 -36.74
C LYS A 139 -17.58 -30.49 -37.18
N ARG A 140 -16.73 -29.71 -36.50
CA ARG A 140 -15.30 -29.57 -36.81
C ARG A 140 -14.40 -30.30 -35.80
N ASN A 141 -14.98 -31.22 -35.01
CA ASN A 141 -14.29 -31.97 -33.95
C ASN A 141 -13.60 -31.04 -32.91
N LYS A 142 -14.28 -29.96 -32.50
CA LYS A 142 -13.82 -28.98 -31.50
C LYS A 142 -14.79 -28.84 -30.31
N GLU A 143 -15.35 -29.95 -29.84
CA GLU A 143 -16.48 -29.98 -28.89
C GLU A 143 -16.17 -29.50 -27.45
N ASN A 144 -14.89 -29.47 -27.04
CA ASN A 144 -14.50 -29.22 -25.65
C ASN A 144 -14.11 -27.77 -25.34
N ILE A 145 -14.80 -26.78 -25.92
CA ILE A 145 -14.50 -25.36 -25.67
C ILE A 145 -15.35 -24.81 -24.51
N ASP A 146 -14.70 -24.13 -23.58
CA ASP A 146 -15.34 -23.52 -22.40
C ASP A 146 -16.49 -22.56 -22.77
N ILE A 147 -17.52 -22.49 -21.92
CA ILE A 147 -18.70 -21.65 -22.15
C ILE A 147 -18.37 -20.16 -22.21
N ASN A 148 -17.40 -19.68 -21.43
CA ASN A 148 -16.98 -18.28 -21.46
C ASN A 148 -16.22 -17.96 -22.75
N VAL A 149 -15.44 -18.90 -23.26
CA VAL A 149 -14.78 -18.76 -24.57
C VAL A 149 -15.81 -18.64 -25.69
N ARG A 150 -16.87 -19.46 -25.68
CA ARG A 150 -17.98 -19.35 -26.65
C ARG A 150 -18.71 -18.00 -26.54
N LYS A 151 -18.86 -17.43 -25.35
CA LYS A 151 -19.40 -16.06 -25.15
C LYS A 151 -18.48 -14.98 -25.72
N ILE A 152 -17.17 -15.11 -25.56
CA ILE A 152 -16.18 -14.19 -26.17
C ILE A 152 -16.28 -14.25 -27.69
N MET A 153 -16.38 -15.46 -28.27
CA MET A 153 -16.57 -15.65 -29.71
C MET A 153 -17.86 -14.99 -30.21
N SER A 154 -18.97 -15.10 -29.47
CA SER A 154 -20.23 -14.41 -29.79
C SER A 154 -20.04 -12.89 -29.86
N THR A 155 -19.31 -12.30 -28.92
CA THR A 155 -19.02 -10.86 -28.91
C THR A 155 -18.13 -10.46 -30.10
N ALA A 156 -17.08 -11.22 -30.38
CA ALA A 156 -16.19 -10.97 -31.51
C ALA A 156 -16.93 -11.00 -32.85
N LEU A 157 -17.81 -11.99 -33.06
CA LEU A 157 -18.64 -12.08 -34.27
C LEU A 157 -19.54 -10.85 -34.45
N LYS A 158 -20.24 -10.43 -33.39
CA LYS A 158 -21.09 -9.23 -33.46
C LYS A 158 -20.28 -8.00 -33.88
N ASN A 159 -19.08 -7.83 -33.33
CA ASN A 159 -18.20 -6.72 -33.70
C ASN A 159 -17.78 -6.77 -35.18
N ILE A 160 -17.46 -7.94 -35.71
CA ILE A 160 -17.12 -8.12 -37.13
C ILE A 160 -18.27 -7.66 -38.04
N PHE A 161 -19.50 -8.06 -37.75
CA PHE A 161 -20.66 -7.65 -38.56
C PHE A 161 -20.93 -6.14 -38.46
N ILE A 162 -20.79 -5.56 -37.27
CA ILE A 162 -20.94 -4.11 -37.06
C ILE A 162 -19.88 -3.33 -37.86
N GLU A 163 -18.61 -3.74 -37.78
CA GLU A 163 -17.52 -3.06 -38.49
C GLU A 163 -17.66 -3.12 -40.01
N ASN A 164 -18.13 -4.25 -40.55
CA ASN A 164 -18.35 -4.41 -41.98
C ASN A 164 -19.60 -3.66 -42.45
N SER A 165 -20.65 -3.59 -41.63
CA SER A 165 -21.86 -2.81 -41.94
C SER A 165 -21.62 -1.31 -42.00
N LEU A 166 -20.76 -0.75 -41.13
CA LEU A 166 -20.34 0.66 -41.23
C LEU A 166 -19.69 1.00 -42.59
N LYS A 167 -19.14 0.00 -43.27
CA LYS A 167 -18.44 0.15 -44.56
C LYS A 167 -19.28 -0.34 -45.76
N GLY A 168 -20.49 -0.87 -45.52
CA GLY A 168 -21.30 -1.55 -46.54
C GLY A 168 -20.57 -2.71 -47.22
N LYS A 169 -19.61 -3.32 -46.53
CA LYS A 169 -18.69 -4.29 -47.13
C LYS A 169 -19.32 -5.69 -47.14
N GLU A 170 -19.21 -6.37 -48.28
CA GLU A 170 -19.52 -7.80 -48.37
C GLU A 170 -18.57 -8.63 -47.49
N PHE A 171 -19.12 -9.61 -46.78
CA PHE A 171 -18.36 -10.53 -45.93
C PHE A 171 -18.65 -11.97 -46.37
N SER A 172 -17.61 -12.73 -46.68
CA SER A 172 -17.74 -14.10 -47.19
C SER A 172 -17.84 -15.14 -46.08
N LYS A 173 -18.41 -16.31 -46.40
CA LYS A 173 -18.47 -17.45 -45.47
C LYS A 173 -17.09 -17.89 -45.00
N LYS A 174 -16.11 -17.90 -45.91
CA LYS A 174 -14.73 -18.24 -45.59
C LYS A 174 -14.11 -17.26 -44.57
N GLU A 175 -14.32 -15.96 -44.74
CA GLU A 175 -13.81 -14.96 -43.81
C GLU A 175 -14.44 -15.08 -42.41
N LEU A 176 -15.74 -15.44 -42.32
CA LEU A 176 -16.41 -15.73 -41.05
C LEU A 176 -15.76 -16.91 -40.32
N GLU A 177 -15.55 -18.00 -41.05
CA GLU A 177 -14.96 -19.23 -40.51
C GLU A 177 -13.52 -18.98 -40.04
N GLU A 178 -12.72 -18.27 -40.84
CA GLU A 178 -11.35 -17.89 -40.47
C GLU A 178 -11.32 -17.03 -39.20
N ALA A 179 -12.22 -16.05 -39.08
CA ALA A 179 -12.31 -15.21 -37.89
C ALA A 179 -12.60 -16.03 -36.62
N LEU A 180 -13.52 -17.00 -36.70
CA LEU A 180 -13.86 -17.87 -35.57
C LEU A 180 -12.69 -18.76 -35.14
N ILE A 181 -11.97 -19.34 -36.11
CA ILE A 181 -10.80 -20.15 -35.83
C ILE A 181 -9.66 -19.30 -35.25
N ASN A 182 -9.46 -18.08 -35.76
CA ASN A 182 -8.45 -17.16 -35.24
C ASN A 182 -8.70 -16.79 -33.78
N VAL A 183 -9.95 -16.53 -33.37
CA VAL A 183 -10.28 -16.27 -31.94
C VAL A 183 -9.89 -17.46 -31.07
N ILE A 184 -10.12 -18.70 -31.51
CA ILE A 184 -9.70 -19.90 -30.78
C ILE A 184 -8.17 -20.01 -30.71
N LEU A 185 -7.49 -19.74 -31.82
CA LEU A 185 -6.02 -19.77 -31.88
C LEU A 185 -5.41 -18.70 -30.98
N ASP A 186 -5.98 -17.49 -30.95
CA ASP A 186 -5.51 -16.40 -30.10
C ASP A 186 -5.72 -16.72 -28.61
N ILE A 187 -6.88 -17.27 -28.24
CA ILE A 187 -7.14 -17.72 -26.87
C ILE A 187 -6.19 -18.85 -26.48
N LYS A 188 -5.93 -19.81 -27.37
CA LYS A 188 -4.96 -20.88 -27.12
C LYS A 188 -3.54 -20.33 -26.97
N LYS A 189 -3.11 -19.44 -27.86
CA LYS A 189 -1.80 -18.78 -27.82
C LYS A 189 -1.61 -17.93 -26.57
N GLN A 190 -2.68 -17.32 -26.06
CA GLN A 190 -2.66 -16.60 -24.79
C GLN A 190 -2.62 -17.57 -23.59
N ALA A 191 -3.38 -18.66 -23.62
CA ALA A 191 -3.35 -19.68 -22.57
C ALA A 191 -1.97 -20.37 -22.47
N GLU A 192 -1.28 -20.58 -23.59
CA GLU A 192 0.10 -21.08 -23.64
C GLU A 192 1.14 -20.15 -23.02
N LYS A 193 0.78 -18.88 -22.74
CA LYS A 193 1.68 -17.92 -22.07
C LYS A 193 1.52 -17.91 -20.55
N HIS A 194 0.49 -18.56 -20.00
CA HIS A 194 0.20 -18.55 -18.57
C HIS A 194 1.13 -19.49 -17.80
N LEU A 195 1.58 -19.08 -16.60
CA LEU A 195 2.34 -19.87 -15.63
C LEU A 195 1.86 -21.34 -15.46
N TYR A 196 0.55 -21.60 -15.41
CA TYR A 196 0.00 -22.96 -15.28
C TYR A 196 0.33 -23.87 -16.47
N SER A 197 0.43 -23.31 -17.68
CA SER A 197 0.74 -24.11 -18.88
C SER A 197 2.16 -24.67 -18.84
N TYR A 198 3.09 -23.93 -18.22
CA TYR A 198 4.49 -24.33 -18.07
C TYR A 198 4.68 -25.43 -17.03
N LEU A 199 3.91 -25.39 -15.94
CA LEU A 199 4.05 -26.28 -14.79
C LEU A 199 3.18 -27.55 -14.88
N LYS A 200 2.29 -27.68 -15.87
CA LYS A 200 1.31 -28.79 -15.96
C LYS A 200 1.84 -30.08 -16.63
N LYS A 201 3.11 -30.19 -17.02
CA LYS A 201 3.62 -31.43 -17.66
C LYS A 201 3.56 -32.63 -16.69
N GLU A 202 3.30 -33.82 -17.23
CA GLU A 202 3.16 -35.08 -16.46
C GLU A 202 4.37 -35.33 -15.57
N ALA A 203 4.12 -35.46 -14.25
CA ALA A 203 5.08 -35.77 -13.19
C ALA A 203 5.63 -37.20 -13.35
N ASN A 204 6.93 -37.36 -13.63
CA ASN A 204 7.56 -38.67 -13.80
C ASN A 204 8.23 -39.21 -12.52
N ASN A 205 8.35 -38.41 -11.45
CA ASN A 205 9.17 -38.75 -10.28
C ASN A 205 8.38 -39.10 -9.01
N TYR A 206 7.06 -38.93 -9.04
CA TYR A 206 6.21 -39.27 -7.89
C TYR A 206 5.46 -40.57 -8.18
N THR A 207 5.44 -41.47 -7.21
CA THR A 207 4.62 -42.69 -7.26
C THR A 207 3.12 -42.38 -7.11
N GLU A 208 2.79 -41.18 -6.66
CA GLU A 208 1.44 -40.73 -6.31
C GLU A 208 0.79 -39.95 -7.47
N SER A 209 -0.52 -40.16 -7.68
CA SER A 209 -1.30 -39.40 -8.65
C SER A 209 -1.80 -38.08 -8.06
N PHE A 210 -1.36 -36.94 -8.62
CA PHE A 210 -1.87 -35.62 -8.25
C PHE A 210 -3.06 -35.20 -9.13
N ASP A 211 -4.00 -34.44 -8.55
CA ASP A 211 -4.93 -33.67 -9.38
C ASP A 211 -4.21 -32.52 -10.11
N THR A 212 -4.88 -31.92 -11.10
CA THR A 212 -4.26 -30.94 -12.01
C THR A 212 -3.68 -29.72 -11.27
N GLU A 213 -4.27 -29.30 -10.17
CA GLU A 213 -3.86 -28.11 -9.42
C GLU A 213 -2.65 -28.42 -8.52
N HIS A 214 -2.68 -29.56 -7.82
CA HIS A 214 -1.55 -30.00 -7.01
C HIS A 214 -0.35 -30.44 -7.85
N LEU A 215 -0.56 -30.94 -9.08
CA LEU A 215 0.52 -31.29 -10.02
C LEU A 215 1.44 -30.09 -10.31
N VAL A 216 0.85 -28.93 -10.53
CA VAL A 216 1.58 -27.67 -10.80
C VAL A 216 2.50 -27.32 -9.63
N ILE A 217 2.01 -27.53 -8.41
CA ILE A 217 2.78 -27.27 -7.18
C ILE A 217 3.84 -28.33 -7.01
N ALA A 218 3.52 -29.62 -7.10
CA ALA A 218 4.47 -30.72 -6.99
C ALA A 218 5.64 -30.58 -7.98
N ASN A 219 5.36 -30.15 -9.22
CA ASN A 219 6.39 -29.87 -10.22
C ASN A 219 7.28 -28.69 -9.83
N PHE A 220 6.71 -27.61 -9.26
CA PHE A 220 7.50 -26.52 -8.71
C PHE A 220 8.34 -26.95 -7.50
N LEU A 221 7.78 -27.77 -6.60
CA LEU A 221 8.49 -28.27 -5.42
C LEU A 221 9.71 -29.12 -5.82
N SER A 222 9.58 -29.97 -6.83
CA SER A 222 10.71 -30.75 -7.35
C SER A 222 11.82 -29.85 -7.94
N LEU A 223 11.46 -28.75 -8.61
CA LEU A 223 12.43 -27.79 -9.15
C LEU A 223 13.30 -27.12 -8.07
N ILE A 224 12.82 -27.07 -6.84
CA ILE A 224 13.51 -26.46 -5.70
C ILE A 224 14.13 -27.51 -4.76
N GLY A 225 14.19 -28.77 -5.20
CA GLY A 225 14.78 -29.89 -4.46
C GLY A 225 13.94 -30.36 -3.27
N TRP A 226 12.62 -30.13 -3.31
CA TRP A 226 11.67 -30.61 -2.29
C TRP A 226 10.95 -31.84 -2.83
N ASP A 227 11.65 -32.97 -2.93
CA ASP A 227 11.11 -34.19 -3.56
C ASP A 227 10.44 -35.15 -2.56
N ASN A 228 10.69 -34.98 -1.25
CA ASN A 228 10.26 -35.92 -0.21
C ASN A 228 9.14 -35.33 0.66
N PHE A 229 7.89 -35.53 0.26
CA PHE A 229 6.73 -35.06 1.01
C PHE A 229 5.65 -36.13 1.15
N ASN A 230 4.88 -36.04 2.24
CA ASN A 230 3.67 -36.81 2.44
C ASN A 230 2.49 -36.07 1.81
N TYR A 231 1.83 -36.65 0.81
CA TYR A 231 0.70 -36.04 0.12
C TYR A 231 -0.64 -36.31 0.82
N LYS A 232 -1.49 -35.28 0.88
CA LYS A 232 -2.86 -35.32 1.44
C LYS A 232 -2.94 -35.94 2.85
N GLN A 233 -2.19 -35.37 3.78
CA GLN A 233 -2.28 -35.79 5.18
C GLN A 233 -3.63 -35.38 5.76
N MET A 234 -4.42 -36.37 6.20
CA MET A 234 -5.78 -36.19 6.68
C MET A 234 -5.91 -36.38 8.19
N TYR A 235 -6.85 -35.64 8.79
CA TYR A 235 -7.35 -35.83 10.15
C TYR A 235 -8.88 -35.71 10.13
N SER A 236 -9.58 -36.68 10.72
CA SER A 236 -11.05 -36.69 10.79
C SER A 236 -11.52 -36.58 12.23
N GLU A 237 -12.56 -35.78 12.47
CA GLU A 237 -13.16 -35.58 13.79
C GLU A 237 -14.68 -35.68 13.70
N TYR A 238 -15.28 -36.52 14.54
CA TYR A 238 -16.72 -36.73 14.55
C TYR A 238 -17.45 -35.46 15.00
N ASN A 239 -18.38 -34.97 14.17
CA ASN A 239 -19.18 -33.80 14.48
C ASN A 239 -20.57 -34.22 14.98
N ASP A 240 -20.74 -34.16 16.31
CA ASP A 240 -21.98 -34.50 17.00
C ASP A 240 -23.21 -33.73 16.49
N ARG A 241 -23.04 -32.55 15.89
CA ARG A 241 -24.14 -31.72 15.40
C ARG A 241 -24.62 -32.12 14.01
N THR A 242 -23.73 -32.61 13.16
CA THR A 242 -24.03 -33.00 11.79
C THR A 242 -24.18 -34.51 11.63
N GLY A 243 -23.72 -35.29 12.62
CA GLY A 243 -23.72 -36.75 12.61
C GLY A 243 -22.75 -37.34 11.57
N LYS A 244 -21.73 -36.58 11.16
CA LYS A 244 -20.73 -36.95 10.16
C LYS A 244 -19.34 -36.56 10.65
N ASP A 245 -18.31 -37.20 10.13
CA ASP A 245 -16.93 -36.80 10.37
C ASP A 245 -16.58 -35.54 9.56
N ASP A 246 -16.03 -34.53 10.23
CA ASP A 246 -15.39 -33.39 9.58
C ASP A 246 -13.96 -33.79 9.21
N GLU A 247 -13.63 -33.71 7.92
CA GLU A 247 -12.30 -34.05 7.39
C GLU A 247 -11.44 -32.79 7.19
N PHE A 248 -10.21 -32.85 7.67
CA PHE A 248 -9.21 -31.78 7.58
C PHE A 248 -7.97 -32.31 6.84
N ILE A 249 -7.51 -31.58 5.82
CA ILE A 249 -6.42 -32.03 4.94
C ILE A 249 -5.34 -30.95 4.82
N ILE A 250 -4.06 -31.37 4.85
CA ILE A 250 -2.92 -30.58 4.37
C ILE A 250 -2.38 -31.24 3.10
N ASP A 251 -2.11 -30.43 2.08
CA ASP A 251 -1.73 -30.93 0.75
C ASP A 251 -0.38 -31.64 0.78
N PHE A 252 0.65 -31.03 1.38
CA PHE A 252 1.97 -31.65 1.53
C PHE A 252 2.60 -31.39 2.90
N CYS A 253 3.26 -32.40 3.47
CA CYS A 253 4.00 -32.30 4.73
C CYS A 253 5.40 -32.92 4.62
N SER A 254 6.45 -32.22 5.06
CA SER A 254 7.81 -32.77 5.18
C SER A 254 8.49 -32.37 6.49
N LEU A 255 9.57 -33.09 6.81
CA LEU A 255 10.50 -32.78 7.90
C LEU A 255 11.92 -32.79 7.33
N ASP A 256 12.47 -31.60 7.11
CA ASP A 256 13.74 -31.42 6.40
C ASP A 256 14.81 -30.79 7.31
N GLU A 257 16.09 -30.96 6.97
CA GLU A 257 17.17 -30.24 7.65
C GLU A 257 17.17 -28.74 7.29
N ASP A 258 17.35 -27.88 8.30
CA ASP A 258 17.53 -26.45 8.06
C ASP A 258 18.93 -26.17 7.50
N LYS A 259 19.01 -25.84 6.21
CA LYS A 259 20.29 -25.53 5.56
C LYS A 259 20.87 -24.17 5.99
N LEU A 260 20.07 -23.32 6.66
CA LEU A 260 20.42 -21.98 7.14
C LEU A 260 20.62 -21.92 8.67
N LYS A 261 20.51 -23.04 9.40
CA LYS A 261 20.80 -23.13 10.84
C LYS A 261 21.28 -24.54 11.21
N ASP A 262 22.47 -24.62 11.81
CA ASP A 262 23.03 -25.91 12.23
C ASP A 262 22.18 -26.56 13.34
N ASN A 263 22.10 -27.89 13.34
CA ASN A 263 21.33 -28.70 14.30
C ASN A 263 19.83 -28.37 14.43
N ASN A 264 19.23 -27.82 13.38
CA ASN A 264 17.81 -27.48 13.32
C ASN A 264 17.08 -28.26 12.21
N LEU A 265 15.86 -28.72 12.50
CA LEU A 265 14.95 -29.31 11.52
C LEU A 265 13.79 -28.36 11.24
N ASN A 266 13.25 -28.43 10.02
CA ASN A 266 12.11 -27.68 9.54
C ASN A 266 10.93 -28.63 9.34
N TYR A 267 9.87 -28.47 10.14
CA TYR A 267 8.54 -28.93 9.73
C TYR A 267 8.04 -28.00 8.65
N ILE A 268 7.64 -28.57 7.51
CA ILE A 268 7.14 -27.83 6.35
C ILE A 268 5.74 -28.33 6.06
N TYR A 269 4.79 -27.40 6.06
CA TYR A 269 3.39 -27.64 5.71
C TYR A 269 3.03 -26.81 4.50
N ILE A 270 2.48 -27.43 3.46
CA ILE A 270 2.12 -26.75 2.22
C ILE A 270 0.63 -26.90 2.00
N GLN A 271 -0.04 -25.78 1.75
CA GLN A 271 -1.43 -25.74 1.35
C GLN A 271 -1.60 -24.81 0.16
N SER A 272 -2.56 -25.14 -0.70
CA SER A 272 -2.79 -24.46 -1.95
C SER A 272 -4.24 -24.02 -2.09
N LEU A 273 -4.42 -22.83 -2.65
CA LEU A 273 -5.71 -22.29 -3.01
C LEU A 273 -5.59 -21.71 -4.42
N VAL A 274 -6.06 -22.49 -5.39
CA VAL A 274 -6.07 -22.13 -6.80
C VAL A 274 -7.47 -21.64 -7.17
N VAL A 275 -7.59 -20.38 -7.60
CA VAL A 275 -8.86 -19.72 -7.92
C VAL A 275 -8.87 -19.17 -9.34
N ASN A 276 -10.06 -18.80 -9.85
CA ASN A 276 -10.15 -18.18 -11.18
C ASN A 276 -9.59 -16.75 -11.17
N SER A 277 -9.92 -15.98 -10.14
CA SER A 277 -9.41 -14.63 -9.89
C SER A 277 -9.12 -14.45 -8.40
N TYR A 278 -8.16 -13.60 -8.02
CA TYR A 278 -7.91 -13.27 -6.62
C TYR A 278 -9.14 -12.69 -5.91
N ALA A 279 -10.10 -12.13 -6.65
CA ALA A 279 -11.39 -11.70 -6.11
C ALA A 279 -12.20 -12.85 -5.46
N ASP A 280 -11.95 -14.10 -5.86
CA ASP A 280 -12.64 -15.28 -5.34
C ASP A 280 -12.05 -15.79 -4.01
N ILE A 281 -10.92 -15.23 -3.56
CA ILE A 281 -10.32 -15.57 -2.27
C ILE A 281 -11.01 -14.75 -1.18
N ASP A 282 -11.81 -15.43 -0.37
CA ASP A 282 -12.48 -14.84 0.78
C ASP A 282 -11.84 -15.25 2.12
N LYS A 283 -12.29 -14.59 3.18
CA LYS A 283 -11.84 -14.87 4.56
C LYS A 283 -12.14 -16.32 4.99
N LYS A 284 -13.24 -16.90 4.50
CA LYS A 284 -13.71 -18.22 4.94
C LYS A 284 -12.75 -19.31 4.47
N LYS A 285 -12.32 -19.25 3.20
CA LYS A 285 -11.33 -20.17 2.62
C LYS A 285 -10.00 -20.12 3.39
N ILE A 286 -9.49 -18.91 3.68
CA ILE A 286 -8.25 -18.75 4.45
C ILE A 286 -8.37 -19.30 5.88
N VAL A 287 -9.51 -19.09 6.54
CA VAL A 287 -9.75 -19.65 7.89
C VAL A 287 -9.78 -21.18 7.87
N GLN A 288 -10.34 -21.80 6.83
CA GLN A 288 -10.34 -23.25 6.67
C GLN A 288 -8.91 -23.81 6.57
N LEU A 289 -8.01 -23.14 5.85
CA LEU A 289 -6.60 -23.54 5.77
C LEU A 289 -5.95 -23.59 7.17
N TYR A 290 -6.16 -22.55 7.98
CA TYR A 290 -5.62 -22.49 9.34
C TYR A 290 -6.22 -23.54 10.28
N GLN A 291 -7.51 -23.83 10.16
CA GLN A 291 -8.17 -24.88 10.95
C GLN A 291 -7.61 -26.26 10.60
N ALA A 292 -7.47 -26.56 9.31
CA ALA A 292 -6.91 -27.83 8.85
C ALA A 292 -5.46 -28.02 9.33
N LEU A 293 -4.63 -26.98 9.20
CA LEU A 293 -3.27 -26.98 9.74
C LEU A 293 -3.27 -27.29 11.24
N GLY A 294 -4.14 -26.63 12.01
CA GLY A 294 -4.23 -26.79 13.45
C GLY A 294 -4.44 -28.24 13.87
N LYS A 295 -5.34 -28.95 13.19
CA LYS A 295 -5.71 -30.33 13.49
C LYS A 295 -4.67 -31.35 12.98
N VAL A 296 -4.22 -31.20 11.74
CA VAL A 296 -3.33 -32.19 11.08
C VAL A 296 -1.88 -32.12 11.62
N SER A 297 -1.36 -30.91 11.91
CA SER A 297 0.03 -30.74 12.36
C SER A 297 0.37 -31.50 13.65
N GLU A 298 -0.57 -31.61 14.60
CA GLU A 298 -0.29 -32.26 15.90
C GLU A 298 -0.04 -33.76 15.75
N GLY A 299 -0.78 -34.42 14.86
CA GLY A 299 -0.58 -35.83 14.55
C GLY A 299 0.73 -36.07 13.80
N PHE A 300 1.08 -35.18 12.87
CA PHE A 300 2.32 -35.29 12.10
C PHE A 300 3.56 -35.08 12.97
N GLU A 301 3.56 -34.06 13.83
CA GLU A 301 4.68 -33.74 14.72
C GLU A 301 4.96 -34.87 15.71
N LYS A 302 3.92 -35.40 16.36
CA LYS A 302 4.05 -36.51 17.32
C LYS A 302 4.69 -37.76 16.72
N LYS A 303 4.45 -38.05 15.44
CA LYS A 303 5.02 -39.21 14.75
C LYS A 303 6.51 -39.09 14.44
N HIS A 304 7.07 -37.87 14.49
CA HIS A 304 8.44 -37.59 14.06
C HIS A 304 9.28 -36.89 15.15
N THR A 305 8.80 -36.84 16.38
CA THR A 305 9.54 -36.26 17.50
C THR A 305 10.43 -37.33 18.13
N ASP A 306 11.56 -37.65 17.50
CA ASP A 306 12.57 -38.57 18.05
C ASP A 306 13.95 -37.92 18.04
N SER A 307 14.38 -37.43 19.21
CA SER A 307 15.77 -37.20 19.70
C SER A 307 15.89 -35.94 20.56
N GLU A 308 16.61 -36.05 21.68
CA GLU A 308 16.75 -35.03 22.72
C GLU A 308 17.70 -33.87 22.37
N GLU A 309 18.27 -33.82 21.14
CA GLU A 309 19.36 -32.88 20.80
C GLU A 309 19.08 -31.89 19.64
N LYS A 310 17.94 -31.97 18.94
CA LYS A 310 17.65 -31.10 17.77
C LYS A 310 16.60 -30.02 18.07
N THR A 311 16.80 -28.80 17.53
CA THR A 311 15.75 -27.76 17.56
C THR A 311 14.84 -27.85 16.33
N TYR A 312 13.61 -27.36 16.45
CA TYR A 312 12.62 -27.41 15.36
C TYR A 312 12.09 -26.03 15.02
N SER A 313 11.98 -25.76 13.72
CA SER A 313 11.30 -24.61 13.15
C SER A 313 10.07 -25.08 12.38
N LYS A 314 8.97 -24.34 12.48
CA LYS A 314 7.69 -24.72 11.87
C LYS A 314 7.30 -23.70 10.82
N ASN A 315 7.30 -24.13 9.57
CA ASN A 315 7.11 -23.31 8.38
C ASN A 315 5.83 -23.76 7.66
N VAL A 316 5.00 -22.79 7.29
CA VAL A 316 3.75 -23.02 6.56
C VAL A 316 3.82 -22.24 5.26
N ILE A 317 3.62 -22.89 4.13
CA ILE A 317 3.65 -22.28 2.80
C ILE A 317 2.25 -22.32 2.23
N HIS A 318 1.72 -21.15 1.90
CA HIS A 318 0.41 -20.96 1.27
C HIS A 318 0.61 -20.49 -0.17
N PHE A 319 0.31 -21.37 -1.12
CA PHE A 319 0.22 -21.01 -2.54
C PHE A 319 -1.18 -20.46 -2.80
N LEU A 320 -1.29 -19.14 -2.91
CA LEU A 320 -2.54 -18.47 -3.27
C LEU A 320 -2.42 -18.02 -4.72
N LEU A 321 -2.98 -18.81 -5.64
CA LEU A 321 -2.72 -18.65 -7.07
C LEU A 321 -4.01 -18.35 -7.84
N SER A 322 -3.91 -17.48 -8.83
CA SER A 322 -5.02 -17.07 -9.71
C SER A 322 -4.81 -17.57 -11.13
N LYS A 323 -5.89 -18.01 -11.80
CA LYS A 323 -5.89 -18.38 -13.24
C LYS A 323 -6.07 -17.15 -14.16
N GLU A 324 -6.15 -15.95 -13.60
CA GLU A 324 -6.34 -14.72 -14.36
C GLU A 324 -5.01 -14.16 -14.87
N ILE A 325 -4.87 -14.04 -16.20
CA ILE A 325 -3.62 -13.69 -16.90
C ILE A 325 -3.06 -12.32 -16.44
N ASN A 326 -3.93 -11.35 -16.14
CA ASN A 326 -3.48 -10.01 -15.75
C ASN A 326 -2.93 -9.96 -14.32
N GLU A 327 -3.26 -10.95 -13.49
CA GLU A 327 -2.87 -11.01 -12.08
C GLU A 327 -1.47 -11.63 -11.87
N ASP A 328 -0.82 -12.11 -12.93
CA ASP A 328 0.58 -12.58 -12.91
C ASP A 328 1.58 -11.48 -12.52
N LYS A 329 1.19 -10.21 -12.67
CA LYS A 329 2.01 -9.02 -12.31
C LYS A 329 1.55 -8.35 -11.02
N GLU A 330 0.39 -8.71 -10.49
CA GLU A 330 -0.18 -8.13 -9.28
C GLU A 330 0.31 -8.84 -8.03
N THR A 331 0.35 -8.12 -6.91
CA THR A 331 0.79 -8.68 -5.62
C THR A 331 -0.41 -8.82 -4.69
N PHE A 332 -0.80 -10.05 -4.35
CA PHE A 332 -1.99 -10.32 -3.52
C PHE A 332 -1.69 -10.35 -2.01
N ARG A 333 -0.42 -10.55 -1.64
CA ARG A 333 0.06 -10.75 -0.26
C ARG A 333 -0.48 -9.75 0.77
N HIS A 334 -0.63 -8.48 0.39
CA HIS A 334 -1.11 -7.43 1.29
C HIS A 334 -2.56 -7.62 1.77
N LYS A 335 -3.40 -8.33 0.99
CA LYS A 335 -4.81 -8.60 1.35
C LYS A 335 -4.93 -9.72 2.39
N VAL A 336 -3.98 -10.66 2.44
CA VAL A 336 -4.00 -11.79 3.39
C VAL A 336 -4.01 -11.32 4.84
N ARG A 337 -3.31 -10.22 5.12
CA ARG A 337 -3.30 -9.59 6.46
C ARG A 337 -4.68 -9.12 6.93
N SER A 338 -5.55 -8.69 6.01
CA SER A 338 -6.91 -8.24 6.38
C SER A 338 -7.78 -9.36 6.96
N PHE A 339 -7.42 -10.63 6.69
CA PHE A 339 -8.14 -11.79 7.19
C PHE A 339 -7.75 -12.19 8.62
N ASP A 340 -6.67 -11.63 9.17
CA ASP A 340 -6.09 -11.91 10.50
C ASP A 340 -6.79 -11.17 11.67
N SER A 341 -8.09 -10.89 11.53
CA SER A 341 -8.85 -10.05 12.49
C SER A 341 -9.27 -10.79 13.77
N LYS A 342 -8.93 -12.08 13.95
CA LYS A 342 -9.20 -12.84 15.19
C LYS A 342 -8.01 -13.70 15.59
N LYS A 343 -7.35 -13.32 16.69
CA LYS A 343 -6.18 -13.95 17.34
C LYS A 343 -6.28 -15.46 17.71
N HIS A 344 -7.39 -16.14 17.40
CA HIS A 344 -7.73 -17.45 17.97
C HIS A 344 -7.48 -18.67 17.06
N THR A 345 -7.10 -18.50 15.79
CA THR A 345 -6.95 -19.65 14.84
C THR A 345 -5.54 -19.91 14.31
N LEU A 346 -4.61 -18.95 14.37
CA LEU A 346 -3.23 -19.16 13.91
C LEU A 346 -2.41 -19.90 14.96
N LYS A 347 -1.58 -20.87 14.56
CA LYS A 347 -0.53 -21.43 15.44
C LYS A 347 0.69 -20.50 15.45
N ASP A 348 1.60 -20.65 16.41
CA ASP A 348 2.82 -19.82 16.46
C ASP A 348 3.89 -20.33 15.46
N TYR A 349 3.53 -20.42 14.18
CA TYR A 349 4.39 -20.87 13.08
C TYR A 349 4.82 -19.67 12.22
N ILE A 350 5.75 -19.89 11.29
CA ILE A 350 6.13 -18.89 10.29
C ILE A 350 5.34 -19.20 9.01
N TYR A 351 4.51 -18.26 8.58
CA TYR A 351 3.65 -18.44 7.41
C TYR A 351 4.22 -17.66 6.22
N TYR A 352 4.37 -18.30 5.07
CA TYR A 352 4.84 -17.72 3.82
C TYR A 352 3.71 -17.77 2.79
N THR A 353 3.35 -16.61 2.24
CA THR A 353 2.36 -16.49 1.17
C THR A 353 3.06 -16.32 -0.17
N ILE A 354 2.76 -17.21 -1.11
CA ILE A 354 3.28 -17.17 -2.48
C ILE A 354 2.11 -16.89 -3.43
N ASP A 355 2.22 -15.78 -4.16
CA ASP A 355 1.30 -15.37 -5.22
C ASP A 355 1.91 -15.62 -6.61
N ASN A 356 1.12 -15.47 -7.67
CA ASN A 356 1.56 -15.68 -9.06
C ASN A 356 2.85 -14.91 -9.39
N LYS A 357 2.93 -13.64 -8.99
CA LYS A 357 4.09 -12.78 -9.27
C LYS A 357 5.38 -13.36 -8.69
N GLN A 358 5.36 -13.81 -7.44
CA GLN A 358 6.53 -14.42 -6.83
C GLN A 358 6.85 -15.79 -7.44
N LEU A 359 5.84 -16.63 -7.62
CA LEU A 359 6.03 -17.95 -8.20
C LEU A 359 6.65 -17.84 -9.59
N TYR A 360 6.17 -16.88 -10.39
CA TYR A 360 6.72 -16.55 -11.70
C TYR A 360 8.19 -16.11 -11.63
N PHE A 361 8.54 -15.20 -10.70
CA PHE A 361 9.94 -14.78 -10.49
C PHE A 361 10.86 -15.96 -10.16
N LEU A 362 10.47 -16.81 -9.21
CA LEU A 362 11.26 -17.98 -8.81
C LEU A 362 11.42 -18.97 -9.96
N TYR A 363 10.30 -19.34 -10.59
CA TYR A 363 10.28 -20.30 -11.69
C TYR A 363 11.14 -19.81 -12.86
N ARG A 364 10.95 -18.57 -13.29
CA ARG A 364 11.72 -17.95 -14.37
C ARG A 364 13.22 -17.93 -14.07
N SER A 365 13.61 -17.59 -12.85
CA SER A 365 15.01 -17.56 -12.42
C SER A 365 15.65 -18.95 -12.51
N ILE A 366 14.95 -19.98 -12.01
CA ILE A 366 15.41 -21.38 -12.05
C ILE A 366 15.53 -21.88 -13.50
N ILE A 367 14.54 -21.61 -14.35
CA ILE A 367 14.57 -22.03 -15.76
C ILE A 367 15.70 -21.33 -16.52
N THR A 368 15.88 -20.02 -16.34
CA THR A 368 17.02 -19.30 -16.93
C THR A 368 18.35 -19.90 -16.49
N ALA A 369 18.49 -20.25 -15.21
CA ALA A 369 19.68 -20.92 -14.71
C ALA A 369 19.86 -22.36 -15.24
N LYS A 370 18.78 -23.09 -15.52
CA LYS A 370 18.83 -24.42 -16.17
C LYS A 370 19.32 -24.32 -17.62
N THR A 371 18.83 -23.33 -18.37
CA THR A 371 19.27 -23.09 -19.77
C THR A 371 20.74 -22.72 -19.85
N TYR A 372 21.24 -22.01 -18.86
CA TYR A 372 22.65 -21.70 -18.74
C TYR A 372 23.42 -22.95 -18.31
N ARG A 373 24.37 -23.45 -19.12
CA ARG A 373 25.16 -24.67 -18.84
C ARG A 373 24.28 -25.89 -18.46
N PRO A 374 23.45 -26.40 -19.38
CA PRO A 374 22.44 -27.44 -19.11
C PRO A 374 22.98 -28.73 -18.49
N GLU A 375 24.27 -29.03 -18.69
CA GLU A 375 24.96 -30.22 -18.20
C GLU A 375 25.23 -30.22 -16.68
N THR A 376 25.13 -29.06 -16.02
CA THR A 376 25.44 -28.91 -14.59
C THR A 376 24.16 -28.85 -13.74
N SER A 377 24.24 -29.33 -12.49
CA SER A 377 23.11 -29.25 -11.55
C SER A 377 22.86 -27.81 -11.05
N ILE A 378 21.62 -27.52 -10.65
CA ILE A 378 21.23 -26.25 -10.03
C ILE A 378 21.55 -26.32 -8.53
N LYS A 379 22.38 -25.40 -8.02
CA LYS A 379 22.65 -25.28 -6.58
C LYS A 379 22.28 -23.89 -6.09
N PHE A 380 21.55 -23.79 -4.99
CA PHE A 380 21.23 -22.51 -4.34
C PHE A 380 22.34 -22.13 -3.37
N LEU A 381 22.78 -20.87 -3.42
CA LEU A 381 23.83 -20.36 -2.54
C LEU A 381 23.25 -19.96 -1.18
N TYR A 382 23.85 -20.44 -0.10
CA TYR A 382 23.47 -20.11 1.27
C TYR A 382 24.46 -19.09 1.85
N PRO A 383 24.01 -17.85 2.14
CA PRO A 383 24.87 -16.86 2.75
C PRO A 383 25.25 -17.30 4.17
N GLN A 384 26.43 -16.89 4.62
CA GLN A 384 26.84 -17.11 6.00
C GLN A 384 25.93 -16.32 6.94
N THR A 385 25.36 -17.01 7.94
CA THR A 385 24.57 -16.42 9.02
C THR A 385 25.23 -16.80 10.36
N GLU A 386 24.93 -16.06 11.43
CA GLU A 386 25.38 -16.43 12.79
C GLU A 386 24.84 -17.79 13.26
N ASP A 387 23.76 -18.28 12.63
CA ASP A 387 23.13 -19.57 12.92
C ASP A 387 23.89 -20.76 12.29
N ILE A 388 24.93 -20.49 11.49
CA ILE A 388 25.81 -21.49 10.88
C ILE A 388 27.19 -21.35 11.55
N VAL A 389 27.52 -22.30 12.43
CA VAL A 389 28.72 -22.28 13.29
C VAL A 389 29.87 -23.09 12.68
N SER A 390 29.59 -23.98 11.72
CA SER A 390 30.63 -24.81 11.10
C SER A 390 31.74 -23.97 10.40
N GLU A 391 32.96 -24.05 10.94
CA GLU A 391 34.16 -23.42 10.37
C GLU A 391 34.40 -23.87 8.92
N GLY A 392 34.67 -22.91 8.01
CA GLY A 392 35.18 -23.19 6.65
C GLY A 392 34.19 -23.10 5.47
N LYS A 393 33.05 -22.40 5.56
CA LYS A 393 32.00 -22.44 4.49
C LYS A 393 31.49 -21.08 4.00
N ILE A 394 32.36 -20.16 3.60
CA ILE A 394 31.92 -19.13 2.67
C ILE A 394 31.54 -19.83 1.36
N GLY A 395 30.35 -19.59 0.82
CA GLY A 395 29.92 -20.19 -0.44
C GLY A 395 29.19 -21.53 -0.38
N LYS A 396 28.68 -21.95 0.80
CA LYS A 396 27.87 -23.18 0.94
C LYS A 396 26.71 -23.17 -0.06
N ARG A 397 26.51 -24.27 -0.78
CA ARG A 397 25.51 -24.36 -1.85
C ARG A 397 25.01 -25.80 -2.01
N ALA A 398 23.72 -25.98 -2.25
CA ALA A 398 23.13 -27.30 -2.50
C ALA A 398 21.84 -27.19 -3.33
N GLN A 399 21.32 -28.32 -3.80
CA GLN A 399 20.13 -28.38 -4.68
C GLN A 399 18.81 -28.03 -3.97
N TYR A 400 18.82 -27.94 -2.63
CA TYR A 400 17.65 -27.62 -1.82
C TYR A 400 17.45 -26.11 -1.68
N LEU A 401 16.25 -25.59 -1.92
CA LEU A 401 15.92 -24.19 -1.64
C LEU A 401 15.35 -24.05 -0.22
N PRO A 402 15.97 -23.24 0.67
CA PRO A 402 15.40 -22.99 1.99
C PRO A 402 14.04 -22.29 1.93
N PRO A 403 13.08 -22.59 2.83
CA PRO A 403 11.75 -21.96 2.84
C PRO A 403 11.78 -20.42 2.83
N GLN A 404 12.78 -19.82 3.49
CA GLN A 404 12.95 -18.37 3.58
C GLN A 404 13.21 -17.70 2.22
N PHE A 405 13.76 -18.45 1.26
CA PHE A 405 14.07 -17.93 -0.06
C PHE A 405 12.83 -17.86 -0.98
N LEU A 406 11.75 -18.59 -0.65
CA LEU A 406 10.49 -18.55 -1.41
C LEU A 406 9.87 -17.15 -1.49
N THR A 407 10.16 -16.30 -0.52
CA THR A 407 9.68 -14.91 -0.46
C THR A 407 10.77 -13.88 -0.72
N SER A 408 11.99 -14.32 -1.04
CA SER A 408 13.11 -13.42 -1.31
C SER A 408 12.96 -12.74 -2.68
N SER A 409 13.41 -11.50 -2.77
CA SER A 409 13.48 -10.73 -4.02
C SER A 409 14.83 -10.89 -4.73
N VAL A 410 15.78 -11.61 -4.14
CA VAL A 410 17.10 -11.90 -4.71
C VAL A 410 17.37 -13.39 -4.58
N LEU A 411 17.55 -14.09 -5.70
CA LEU A 411 17.81 -15.52 -5.72
C LEU A 411 19.21 -15.79 -6.28
N PRO A 412 20.16 -16.24 -5.46
CA PRO A 412 21.48 -16.66 -5.93
C PRO A 412 21.51 -18.16 -6.30
N ILE A 413 21.90 -18.46 -7.53
CA ILE A 413 22.06 -19.81 -8.05
C ILE A 413 23.50 -20.02 -8.52
N VAL A 414 24.07 -21.17 -8.24
CA VAL A 414 25.41 -21.58 -8.65
C VAL A 414 25.31 -22.74 -9.63
N LYS A 415 26.14 -22.66 -10.67
CA LYS A 415 26.34 -23.69 -11.68
C LYS A 415 27.83 -24.03 -11.70
N GLU A 416 28.16 -25.26 -11.34
CA GLU A 416 29.55 -25.69 -11.21
C GLU A 416 29.78 -27.10 -11.76
N ASN A 417 30.97 -27.28 -12.31
CA ASN A 417 31.64 -28.55 -12.63
C ASN A 417 33.11 -28.40 -12.23
N LYS A 418 33.97 -29.41 -12.41
CA LYS A 418 35.41 -29.36 -12.05
C LYS A 418 36.19 -28.13 -12.55
N ASP A 419 35.78 -27.52 -13.66
CA ASP A 419 36.57 -26.47 -14.32
C ASP A 419 36.09 -25.04 -14.00
N LYS A 420 34.80 -24.86 -13.70
CA LYS A 420 34.20 -23.53 -13.70
C LYS A 420 33.03 -23.40 -12.72
N ILE A 421 33.11 -22.40 -11.84
CA ILE A 421 32.03 -21.93 -10.99
C ILE A 421 31.41 -20.66 -11.59
N SER A 422 30.13 -20.75 -11.92
CA SER A 422 29.30 -19.63 -12.39
C SER A 422 28.28 -19.26 -11.31
N VAL A 423 28.26 -18.00 -10.88
CA VAL A 423 27.26 -17.50 -9.91
C VAL A 423 26.26 -16.59 -10.63
N LEU A 424 25.00 -17.00 -10.63
CA LEU A 424 23.88 -16.29 -11.22
C LEU A 424 23.07 -15.62 -10.11
N ILE A 425 22.88 -14.31 -10.19
CA ILE A 425 22.13 -13.52 -9.21
C ILE A 425 20.90 -12.94 -9.89
N PHE A 426 19.73 -13.43 -9.51
CA PHE A 426 18.46 -12.95 -10.02
C PHE A 426 17.88 -11.91 -9.06
N CYS A 427 17.70 -10.69 -9.52
CA CYS A 427 17.09 -9.61 -8.74
C CYS A 427 15.72 -9.27 -9.32
N ASN A 428 14.68 -9.19 -8.47
CA ASN A 428 13.33 -8.85 -8.91
C ASN A 428 13.07 -7.33 -9.01
N ASP A 429 14.04 -6.50 -8.59
CA ASP A 429 13.94 -5.04 -8.68
C ASP A 429 14.14 -4.55 -10.11
N THR A 430 13.75 -3.30 -10.37
CA THR A 430 14.09 -2.62 -11.62
C THR A 430 15.58 -2.31 -11.69
N TYR A 431 16.12 -2.33 -12.90
CA TYR A 431 17.50 -1.96 -13.14
C TYR A 431 17.70 -0.46 -12.86
N SER A 432 18.75 -0.14 -12.10
CA SER A 432 19.30 1.21 -11.97
C SER A 432 20.77 1.11 -11.57
N PRO A 433 21.58 2.17 -11.80
CA PRO A 433 22.98 2.20 -11.36
C PRO A 433 23.17 1.90 -9.88
N VAL A 434 22.27 2.46 -9.06
CA VAL A 434 22.29 2.30 -7.61
C VAL A 434 21.97 0.85 -7.23
N ASN A 435 20.96 0.25 -7.86
CA ASN A 435 20.58 -1.13 -7.60
C ASN A 435 21.65 -2.11 -8.08
N LEU A 436 22.24 -1.89 -9.26
CA LEU A 436 23.34 -2.71 -9.77
C LEU A 436 24.52 -2.70 -8.80
N LYS A 437 24.96 -1.51 -8.37
CA LYS A 437 26.08 -1.38 -7.44
C LYS A 437 25.85 -2.17 -6.15
N LYS A 438 24.65 -2.07 -5.58
CA LYS A 438 24.25 -2.83 -4.38
C LYS A 438 24.24 -4.35 -4.60
N ILE A 439 23.75 -4.81 -5.76
CA ILE A 439 23.72 -6.23 -6.11
C ILE A 439 25.12 -6.78 -6.39
N VAL A 440 25.99 -6.04 -7.08
CA VAL A 440 27.41 -6.40 -7.26
C VAL A 440 28.10 -6.55 -5.91
N TRP A 441 27.87 -5.61 -4.99
CA TRP A 441 28.41 -5.70 -3.65
C TRP A 441 27.90 -6.94 -2.90
N LEU A 442 26.59 -7.21 -2.93
CA LEU A 442 26.01 -8.41 -2.30
C LEU A 442 26.68 -9.67 -2.86
N THR A 443 26.80 -9.75 -4.18
CA THR A 443 27.38 -10.87 -4.92
C THR A 443 28.80 -11.17 -4.45
N ILE A 444 29.66 -10.15 -4.42
CA ILE A 444 31.04 -10.30 -3.95
C ILE A 444 31.05 -10.69 -2.46
N SER A 445 30.15 -10.11 -1.66
CA SER A 445 30.14 -10.32 -0.21
C SER A 445 29.67 -11.71 0.20
N ILE A 446 28.72 -12.33 -0.52
CA ILE A 446 28.22 -13.69 -0.22
C ILE A 446 29.09 -14.79 -0.83
N THR A 447 29.96 -14.44 -1.79
CA THR A 447 30.86 -15.39 -2.47
C THR A 447 32.33 -15.17 -2.15
N SER A 448 32.70 -14.14 -1.38
CA SER A 448 34.11 -13.70 -1.23
C SER A 448 34.91 -13.65 -2.53
N GLY A 449 34.26 -13.41 -3.67
CA GLY A 449 34.94 -13.28 -4.94
C GLY A 449 35.45 -14.58 -5.59
N PHE A 450 35.13 -15.79 -5.08
CA PHE A 450 35.72 -17.05 -5.58
C PHE A 450 35.26 -17.50 -6.98
N ALA A 451 34.15 -17.00 -7.52
CA ALA A 451 33.62 -17.50 -8.79
C ALA A 451 34.47 -17.11 -10.02
N ASN A 452 34.39 -17.93 -11.08
CA ASN A 452 34.99 -17.62 -12.38
C ASN A 452 34.22 -16.52 -13.10
N GLU A 453 32.89 -16.48 -12.94
CA GLU A 453 32.04 -15.43 -13.50
C GLU A 453 30.81 -15.16 -12.62
N TYR A 454 30.26 -13.96 -12.76
CA TYR A 454 29.05 -13.47 -12.11
C TYR A 454 28.08 -12.96 -13.16
N LEU A 455 26.89 -13.55 -13.22
CA LEU A 455 25.82 -13.19 -14.14
C LEU A 455 24.67 -12.56 -13.34
N ILE A 456 24.46 -11.26 -13.50
CA ILE A 456 23.43 -10.51 -12.76
C ILE A 456 22.22 -10.29 -13.66
N TYR A 457 21.05 -10.70 -13.23
CA TYR A 457 19.82 -10.64 -14.01
C TYR A 457 18.83 -9.63 -13.41
N PHE A 458 18.30 -8.74 -14.25
CA PHE A 458 17.20 -7.82 -13.92
C PHE A 458 16.04 -7.97 -14.94
N PRO A 459 14.76 -7.82 -14.54
CA PRO A 459 13.60 -8.03 -15.43
C PRO A 459 13.52 -7.05 -16.61
N GLU A 460 13.94 -5.81 -16.38
CA GLU A 460 13.79 -4.68 -17.31
C GLU A 460 15.11 -4.19 -17.91
N TYR A 461 16.24 -4.87 -17.66
CA TYR A 461 17.52 -4.45 -18.23
C TYR A 461 17.47 -4.54 -19.75
N ILE A 462 17.94 -3.50 -20.45
CA ILE A 462 18.04 -3.48 -21.91
C ILE A 462 19.50 -3.31 -22.26
N GLU A 463 20.08 -4.32 -22.90
CA GLU A 463 21.48 -4.28 -23.30
C GLU A 463 21.66 -3.36 -24.51
N ASN A 464 22.36 -2.25 -24.31
CA ASN A 464 22.74 -1.31 -25.37
C ASN A 464 24.11 -0.66 -25.03
N ASN A 465 24.64 0.19 -25.92
CA ASN A 465 25.97 0.80 -25.70
C ASN A 465 26.02 1.69 -24.45
N GLU A 466 24.94 2.42 -24.14
CA GLU A 466 24.87 3.31 -22.97
C GLU A 466 24.91 2.52 -21.66
N THR A 467 24.03 1.53 -21.53
CA THR A 467 23.96 0.66 -20.35
C THR A 467 25.22 -0.17 -20.15
N LYS A 468 25.90 -0.59 -21.24
CA LYS A 468 27.22 -1.24 -21.14
C LYS A 468 28.29 -0.33 -20.55
N ASN A 469 28.33 0.92 -20.98
CA ASN A 469 29.29 1.89 -20.44
C ASN A 469 28.98 2.19 -18.97
N GLU A 470 27.70 2.37 -18.64
CA GLU A 470 27.24 2.57 -17.27
C GLU A 470 27.62 1.41 -16.33
N VAL A 471 27.41 0.16 -16.76
CA VAL A 471 27.86 -1.04 -16.03
C VAL A 471 29.37 -1.00 -15.80
N ARG A 472 30.17 -0.71 -16.84
CA ARG A 472 31.63 -0.63 -16.72
C ARG A 472 32.08 0.44 -15.73
N ASP A 473 31.45 1.60 -15.76
CA ASP A 473 31.78 2.70 -14.86
C ASP A 473 31.45 2.35 -13.41
N ILE A 474 30.32 1.66 -13.16
CA ILE A 474 29.97 1.16 -11.83
C ILE A 474 30.99 0.13 -11.34
N LEU A 475 31.38 -0.84 -12.17
CA LEU A 475 32.37 -1.87 -11.81
C LEU A 475 33.73 -1.26 -11.48
N ARG A 476 34.17 -0.23 -12.20
CA ARG A 476 35.40 0.52 -11.89
C ARG A 476 35.40 1.15 -10.50
N THR A 477 34.23 1.51 -9.96
CA THR A 477 34.14 2.10 -8.60
C THR A 477 34.56 1.15 -7.47
N PHE A 478 34.66 -0.16 -7.74
CA PHE A 478 35.12 -1.16 -6.79
C PHE A 478 36.66 -1.30 -6.76
N ASN A 479 37.39 -0.60 -7.65
CA ASN A 479 38.85 -0.62 -7.73
C ASN A 479 39.47 -2.03 -7.90
N ASP A 480 38.74 -2.97 -8.53
CA ASP A 480 39.24 -4.30 -8.85
C ASP A 480 39.04 -4.61 -10.34
N ASN A 481 40.15 -4.78 -11.06
CA ASN A 481 40.14 -5.02 -12.50
C ASN A 481 39.52 -6.38 -12.86
N LEU A 482 39.54 -7.37 -11.97
CA LEU A 482 38.93 -8.68 -12.22
C LEU A 482 37.40 -8.59 -12.34
N LEU A 483 36.76 -7.58 -11.75
CA LEU A 483 35.31 -7.43 -11.84
C LEU A 483 34.84 -7.09 -13.26
N LEU A 484 35.64 -6.34 -14.02
CA LEU A 484 35.32 -6.01 -15.42
C LEU A 484 35.33 -7.25 -16.32
N ASP A 485 36.14 -8.25 -15.96
CA ASP A 485 36.26 -9.50 -16.71
C ASP A 485 35.25 -10.55 -16.25
N LYS A 486 34.92 -10.55 -14.95
CA LYS A 486 34.07 -11.59 -14.33
C LYS A 486 32.58 -11.24 -14.31
N VAL A 487 32.18 -9.96 -14.29
CA VAL A 487 30.77 -9.56 -14.08
C VAL A 487 30.09 -9.21 -15.40
N SER A 488 28.91 -9.76 -15.63
CA SER A 488 28.03 -9.40 -16.74
C SER A 488 26.60 -9.21 -16.27
N VAL A 489 25.86 -8.30 -16.92
CA VAL A 489 24.48 -7.94 -16.58
C VAL A 489 23.57 -8.32 -17.73
N HIS A 490 22.44 -8.95 -17.42
CA HIS A 490 21.58 -9.60 -18.41
C HIS A 490 20.10 -9.31 -18.23
N ARG A 491 19.43 -9.41 -19.38
CA ARG A 491 18.01 -9.72 -19.56
C ARG A 491 17.53 -10.87 -18.67
N LEU A 492 16.77 -10.67 -17.59
CA LEU A 492 15.88 -11.76 -17.18
C LEU A 492 14.77 -11.79 -18.24
N SER A 493 14.83 -12.75 -19.16
CA SER A 493 13.93 -12.84 -20.34
C SER A 493 12.64 -13.56 -20.00
N GLU A 494 11.52 -13.15 -20.62
CA GLU A 494 10.25 -13.88 -20.46
C GLU A 494 10.43 -15.34 -20.87
N ILE A 495 9.65 -16.22 -20.25
CA ILE A 495 9.72 -17.65 -20.51
C ILE A 495 9.17 -17.90 -21.93
N ASP A 496 10.02 -18.44 -22.81
CA ASP A 496 9.60 -18.88 -24.15
C ASP A 496 8.79 -20.19 -24.04
N SER A 497 7.53 -20.14 -24.49
CA SER A 497 6.62 -21.28 -24.43
C SER A 497 7.05 -22.45 -25.29
N ASN A 498 7.83 -22.23 -26.35
CA ASN A 498 8.39 -23.32 -27.14
C ASN A 498 9.53 -24.02 -26.39
N PHE A 499 10.41 -23.25 -25.74
CA PHE A 499 11.53 -23.81 -24.96
C PHE A 499 11.07 -24.64 -23.76
N VAL A 500 10.00 -24.18 -23.08
CA VAL A 500 9.44 -24.96 -21.96
C VAL A 500 8.89 -26.29 -22.42
N LYS A 501 8.32 -26.41 -23.63
CA LYS A 501 7.77 -27.69 -24.17
C LYS A 501 8.84 -28.77 -24.36
N ASP A 502 10.10 -28.40 -24.59
CA ASP A 502 11.17 -29.34 -24.95
C ASP A 502 12.08 -29.76 -23.77
N GLN A 503 11.96 -29.12 -22.60
CA GLN A 503 12.80 -29.42 -21.43
C GLN A 503 12.07 -30.32 -20.40
N PRO A 504 12.75 -31.32 -19.80
CA PRO A 504 12.22 -32.03 -18.64
C PRO A 504 12.18 -31.10 -17.42
N LEU A 505 11.03 -31.05 -16.73
CA LEU A 505 10.84 -30.21 -15.53
C LEU A 505 11.63 -30.71 -14.30
N TYR A 506 12.36 -31.83 -14.42
CA TYR A 506 12.96 -32.51 -13.27
C TYR A 506 14.36 -32.00 -12.93
N ALA A 507 14.69 -32.04 -11.63
CA ALA A 507 16.05 -31.83 -11.13
C ALA A 507 16.92 -33.10 -11.24
N ASN A 508 16.30 -34.26 -11.45
CA ASN A 508 16.99 -35.55 -11.54
C ASN A 508 16.91 -36.11 -12.97
N ASN A 509 18.01 -35.96 -13.71
CA ASN A 509 18.51 -37.05 -14.52
C ASN A 509 19.89 -37.37 -13.97
N ASP A 510 20.17 -38.65 -13.76
CA ASP A 510 21.48 -39.24 -13.41
C ASP A 510 22.64 -38.86 -14.38
N SER A 511 22.42 -37.92 -15.29
CA SER A 511 23.37 -37.42 -16.30
C SER A 511 23.95 -36.03 -15.99
N SER A 512 23.47 -35.30 -14.98
CA SER A 512 24.00 -33.96 -14.66
C SER A 512 25.27 -34.05 -13.81
N ILE A 513 26.30 -33.28 -14.19
CA ILE A 513 27.57 -33.27 -13.46
C ILE A 513 27.36 -32.52 -12.14
N ASN A 514 27.50 -33.23 -11.03
CA ASN A 514 27.45 -32.67 -9.67
C ASN A 514 28.81 -32.80 -8.97
N GLU A 515 29.82 -32.17 -9.57
CA GLU A 515 31.19 -32.15 -9.07
C GLU A 515 31.52 -30.80 -8.42
N LEU A 516 32.42 -30.79 -7.44
CA LEU A 516 32.90 -29.58 -6.76
C LEU A 516 34.27 -29.16 -7.33
N VAL A 517 34.50 -27.85 -7.47
CA VAL A 517 35.80 -27.28 -7.80
C VAL A 517 36.65 -27.14 -6.55
N ASP A 518 37.96 -27.36 -6.67
CA ASP A 518 38.92 -26.92 -5.66
C ASP A 518 39.07 -25.38 -5.70
N GLU A 519 38.38 -24.71 -4.78
CA GLU A 519 38.33 -23.25 -4.70
C GLU A 519 39.70 -22.61 -4.42
N SER A 520 40.68 -23.36 -3.91
CA SER A 520 42.02 -22.86 -3.57
C SER A 520 42.82 -22.38 -4.80
N GLN A 521 42.45 -22.83 -6.01
CA GLN A 521 43.13 -22.48 -7.26
C GLN A 521 42.55 -21.24 -7.96
N LEU A 522 41.48 -20.64 -7.43
CA LEU A 522 40.77 -19.54 -8.08
C LEU A 522 41.31 -18.16 -7.65
N LYS A 523 41.52 -17.27 -8.62
CA LYS A 523 41.84 -15.86 -8.34
C LYS A 523 40.64 -15.16 -7.71
N GLN A 524 40.78 -14.70 -6.47
CA GLN A 524 39.72 -14.01 -5.72
C GLN A 524 39.68 -12.50 -6.04
N VAL A 525 38.48 -11.93 -5.98
CA VAL A 525 38.25 -10.48 -6.03
C VAL A 525 38.68 -9.89 -4.69
N ASN A 526 39.62 -8.95 -4.70
CA ASN A 526 40.17 -8.32 -3.51
C ASN A 526 39.48 -6.97 -3.25
N TYR A 527 38.30 -7.02 -2.65
CA TYR A 527 37.57 -5.81 -2.27
C TYR A 527 37.56 -5.62 -0.75
N LYS A 528 38.17 -4.53 -0.27
CA LYS A 528 38.02 -4.03 1.11
C LYS A 528 37.00 -2.88 1.10
N PRO A 529 35.88 -3.00 1.83
CA PRO A 529 34.84 -1.97 1.80
C PRO A 529 35.32 -0.66 2.42
N ASN A 530 35.05 0.46 1.74
CA ASN A 530 35.21 1.81 2.29
C ASN A 530 34.06 2.12 3.27
N SER A 531 34.31 2.97 4.26
CA SER A 531 33.49 3.17 5.47
C SER A 531 32.09 3.82 5.28
N ASP A 532 31.54 3.88 4.07
CA ASP A 532 30.24 4.51 3.80
C ASP A 532 29.13 3.46 3.63
N PHE A 533 28.54 3.03 4.75
CA PHE A 533 27.58 1.93 4.75
C PHE A 533 26.25 2.38 4.06
N LEU A 534 25.75 1.54 3.13
CA LEU A 534 24.37 1.45 2.58
C LEU A 534 23.90 2.36 1.45
N ASN A 535 24.52 3.52 1.21
CA ASN A 535 24.34 4.14 -0.11
C ASN A 535 24.89 3.23 -1.22
N ASN A 536 25.85 2.38 -0.85
CA ASN A 536 26.55 1.48 -1.76
C ASN A 536 26.42 -0.02 -1.42
N TYR A 537 25.77 -0.39 -0.29
CA TYR A 537 25.75 -1.78 0.22
C TYR A 537 24.34 -2.33 0.42
N LEU A 538 24.23 -3.67 0.37
CA LEU A 538 22.98 -4.41 0.51
C LEU A 538 23.09 -5.45 1.64
N PRO A 539 22.80 -5.08 2.89
CA PRO A 539 23.10 -5.91 4.06
C PRO A 539 22.31 -7.22 4.03
N TYR A 540 22.95 -8.30 4.47
CA TYR A 540 22.39 -9.64 4.59
C TYR A 540 22.83 -10.29 5.90
N GLY A 541 22.18 -11.38 6.32
CA GLY A 541 22.64 -12.15 7.48
C GLY A 541 22.68 -11.31 8.77
N SER A 542 23.77 -11.46 9.53
CA SER A 542 23.98 -10.68 10.76
C SER A 542 24.21 -9.18 10.52
N LEU A 543 24.65 -8.77 9.33
CA LEU A 543 24.94 -7.36 9.03
C LEU A 543 23.70 -6.46 9.16
N ILE A 544 22.49 -7.01 8.99
CA ILE A 544 21.24 -6.26 9.15
C ILE A 544 20.71 -6.28 10.60
N LYS A 545 21.14 -7.24 11.46
CA LYS A 545 20.62 -7.39 12.84
C LYS A 545 20.70 -6.11 13.66
N PRO A 546 21.83 -5.37 13.71
CA PRO A 546 21.91 -4.17 14.52
C PRO A 546 20.90 -3.08 14.11
N PHE A 547 20.61 -2.98 12.81
CA PHE A 547 19.57 -2.09 12.31
C PHE A 547 18.18 -2.54 12.76
N LEU A 548 17.86 -3.83 12.61
CA LEU A 548 16.56 -4.40 13.03
C LEU A 548 16.35 -4.34 14.55
N ASN A 549 17.42 -4.49 15.33
CA ASN A 549 17.42 -4.44 16.79
C ASN A 549 17.24 -3.04 17.35
N SER A 550 17.49 -2.00 16.55
CA SER A 550 17.32 -0.60 16.95
C SER A 550 16.02 -0.35 17.71
N ASP A 551 16.12 0.41 18.80
CA ASP A 551 14.96 0.85 19.61
C ASP A 551 13.96 1.67 18.79
N ARG A 552 14.39 2.18 17.63
CA ARG A 552 13.54 2.91 16.68
C ARG A 552 12.52 2.01 15.98
N ILE A 553 12.74 0.70 15.94
CA ILE A 553 11.92 -0.25 15.20
C ILE A 553 11.16 -1.15 16.18
N LYS A 554 9.83 -1.05 16.20
CA LYS A 554 8.99 -1.93 17.01
C LYS A 554 8.82 -3.28 16.32
N SER A 555 8.56 -4.32 17.11
CA SER A 555 8.32 -5.67 16.56
C SER A 555 7.11 -5.71 15.62
N ASP A 556 6.04 -4.98 15.95
CA ASP A 556 4.89 -4.82 15.06
C ASP A 556 5.27 -4.17 13.73
N ASP A 557 6.24 -3.25 13.71
CA ASP A 557 6.69 -2.59 12.49
C ASP A 557 7.38 -3.59 11.55
N LEU A 558 8.23 -4.45 12.09
CA LEU A 558 8.90 -5.51 11.34
C LEU A 558 7.92 -6.56 10.84
N ARG A 559 6.97 -6.98 11.69
CA ARG A 559 5.91 -7.91 11.27
C ARG A 559 5.08 -7.33 10.12
N ASP A 560 4.76 -6.04 10.21
CA ASP A 560 3.97 -5.33 9.21
C ASP A 560 4.69 -5.22 7.88
N PHE A 561 5.99 -4.89 7.91
CA PHE A 561 6.86 -4.89 6.74
C PHE A 561 6.92 -6.27 6.09
N LEU A 562 7.18 -7.32 6.87
CA LEU A 562 7.26 -8.69 6.35
C LEU A 562 5.95 -9.18 5.76
N ALA A 563 4.81 -8.89 6.38
CA ALA A 563 3.52 -9.27 5.83
C ALA A 563 3.22 -8.55 4.51
N LYS A 564 3.53 -7.25 4.42
CA LYS A 564 3.19 -6.42 3.27
C LYS A 564 4.14 -6.63 2.10
N GLU A 565 5.44 -6.58 2.35
CA GLU A 565 6.48 -6.58 1.31
C GLU A 565 6.93 -8.00 0.98
N LYS A 566 6.89 -8.93 1.95
CA LYS A 566 7.38 -10.31 1.79
C LYS A 566 6.31 -11.38 1.82
N GLY A 567 5.09 -11.08 2.24
CA GLY A 567 4.06 -12.10 2.44
C GLY A 567 4.38 -13.07 3.58
N ILE A 568 5.21 -12.65 4.55
CA ILE A 568 5.56 -13.48 5.72
C ILE A 568 4.74 -13.02 6.92
N HIS A 569 4.00 -13.95 7.53
CA HIS A 569 3.10 -13.66 8.64
C HIS A 569 3.54 -14.39 9.91
N PHE A 570 3.40 -13.68 11.04
CA PHE A 570 3.68 -14.19 12.38
C PHE A 570 2.45 -13.98 13.26
N ARG A 571 2.12 -14.97 14.08
CA ARG A 571 1.07 -14.83 15.11
C ARG A 571 1.50 -13.86 16.21
N SER A 572 2.71 -14.05 16.72
CA SER A 572 3.28 -13.28 17.83
C SER A 572 4.09 -12.06 17.31
N SER A 573 4.20 -11.03 18.14
CA SER A 573 5.09 -9.88 17.90
C SER A 573 6.48 -10.12 18.52
N ASP A 574 6.96 -11.36 18.55
CA ASP A 574 8.28 -11.70 19.09
C ASP A 574 9.38 -11.14 18.19
N LYS A 575 10.04 -10.09 18.67
CA LYS A 575 11.09 -9.38 17.91
C LYS A 575 12.25 -10.30 17.58
N THR A 576 12.63 -11.21 18.47
CA THR A 576 13.77 -12.11 18.28
C THR A 576 13.50 -13.11 17.18
N LYS A 577 12.32 -13.75 17.20
CA LYS A 577 11.87 -14.68 16.16
C LYS A 577 11.76 -14.00 14.80
N ILE A 578 11.16 -12.80 14.76
CA ILE A 578 11.02 -12.00 13.53
C ILE A 578 12.39 -11.66 12.95
N ILE A 579 13.31 -11.13 13.77
CA ILE A 579 14.66 -10.77 13.34
C ILE A 579 15.44 -12.00 12.88
N GLY A 580 15.33 -13.12 13.60
CA GLY A 580 15.91 -14.41 13.20
C GLY A 580 15.49 -14.79 11.78
N THR A 581 14.19 -14.75 11.48
CA THR A 581 13.68 -15.01 10.12
C THR A 581 14.20 -14.00 9.10
N MET A 582 14.20 -12.69 9.41
CA MET A 582 14.69 -11.64 8.49
C MET A 582 16.16 -11.85 8.10
N THR A 583 16.99 -12.32 9.02
CA THR A 583 18.42 -12.52 8.75
C THR A 583 18.71 -13.71 7.84
N LYS A 584 17.74 -14.61 7.69
CA LYS A 584 17.79 -15.75 6.77
C LYS A 584 17.22 -15.41 5.37
N ILE A 585 16.73 -14.19 5.15
CA ILE A 585 16.18 -13.72 3.88
C ILE A 585 17.18 -12.80 3.19
N LEU A 586 17.31 -12.93 1.87
CA LEU A 586 18.02 -11.95 1.05
C LEU A 586 17.05 -10.84 0.64
N PHE A 587 17.38 -9.61 1.03
CA PHE A 587 16.63 -8.41 0.68
C PHE A 587 17.21 -7.79 -0.60
N SER A 588 16.34 -7.28 -1.47
CA SER A 588 16.71 -6.45 -2.62
C SER A 588 16.94 -4.99 -2.20
N PRO A 589 17.55 -4.18 -3.08
CA PRO A 589 17.70 -2.74 -2.83
C PRO A 589 16.40 -2.03 -2.43
N SER A 590 15.30 -2.34 -3.10
CA SER A 590 13.98 -1.74 -2.85
C SER A 590 13.40 -2.18 -1.51
N ASP A 591 13.63 -3.43 -1.10
CA ASP A 591 13.21 -3.91 0.22
C ASP A 591 13.87 -3.12 1.35
N VAL A 592 15.19 -2.92 1.25
CA VAL A 592 15.96 -2.16 2.23
C VAL A 592 15.54 -0.69 2.24
N GLU A 593 15.25 -0.12 1.07
CA GLU A 593 14.71 1.24 0.97
C GLU A 593 13.33 1.35 1.63
N ASN A 594 12.42 0.42 1.37
CA ASN A 594 11.08 0.38 1.98
C ASN A 594 11.16 0.21 3.50
N LEU A 595 12.06 -0.64 3.98
CA LEU A 595 12.33 -0.82 5.40
C LEU A 595 12.89 0.47 6.03
N THR A 596 13.79 1.17 5.33
CA THR A 596 14.32 2.47 5.79
C THR A 596 13.22 3.54 5.84
N LYS A 597 12.36 3.61 4.80
CA LYS A 597 11.20 4.51 4.75
C LYS A 597 10.23 4.26 5.91
N LEU A 598 10.00 3.00 6.28
CA LEU A 598 9.17 2.64 7.45
C LEU A 598 9.70 3.28 8.74
N VAL A 599 11.03 3.26 8.94
CA VAL A 599 11.69 3.87 10.10
C VAL A 599 11.63 5.39 10.06
N LEU A 600 11.85 5.99 8.90
CA LEU A 600 11.87 7.46 8.73
C LEU A 600 10.46 8.08 8.85
N SER A 601 9.44 7.43 8.30
CA SER A 601 8.06 7.94 8.27
C SER A 601 7.35 7.94 9.63
N LYS A 602 7.78 7.10 10.59
CA LYS A 602 7.14 6.98 11.92
C LYS A 602 7.57 8.03 12.94
N ARG A 603 8.48 8.96 12.59
CA ARG A 603 8.75 10.16 13.42
C ARG A 603 7.64 11.20 13.26
N VAL A 604 6.46 10.89 13.77
CA VAL A 604 5.36 11.88 13.92
C VAL A 604 5.03 12.06 15.40
N TYR A 605 6.03 12.40 16.21
CA TYR A 605 5.78 13.13 17.45
C TYR A 605 6.10 14.59 17.17
N SER A 606 5.13 15.33 16.64
CA SER A 606 5.25 16.77 16.48
C SER A 606 4.94 17.44 17.82
N LYS A 607 5.91 18.15 18.37
CA LYS A 607 5.66 19.05 19.50
C LYS A 607 5.04 20.33 18.96
N GLU A 608 3.83 20.63 19.43
CA GLU A 608 3.14 21.86 19.08
C GLU A 608 3.44 22.95 20.12
N VAL A 609 3.89 24.10 19.65
CA VAL A 609 4.13 25.26 20.50
C VAL A 609 3.33 26.44 19.94
N PRO A 610 2.10 26.68 20.45
CA PRO A 610 1.33 27.85 20.05
C PRO A 610 2.04 29.13 20.49
N LYS A 611 2.00 30.15 19.64
CA LYS A 611 2.53 31.48 19.93
C LYS A 611 1.40 32.48 20.08
N ARG A 612 1.74 33.66 20.60
CA ARG A 612 0.77 34.75 20.72
C ARG A 612 0.32 35.20 19.32
N PRO A 613 -0.97 35.50 19.11
CA PRO A 613 -1.44 36.05 17.86
C PRO A 613 -0.76 37.39 17.58
N TYR A 614 -0.38 37.61 16.33
CA TYR A 614 -0.01 38.93 15.82
C TYR A 614 -1.27 39.72 15.48
N VAL A 615 -1.38 40.95 15.95
CA VAL A 615 -2.49 41.84 15.60
C VAL A 615 -2.19 42.47 14.24
N THR A 616 -3.07 42.27 13.27
CA THR A 616 -2.91 42.84 11.93
C THR A 616 -3.38 44.30 11.92
N LEU A 617 -2.75 45.12 11.08
CA LEU A 617 -3.13 46.52 10.87
C LEU A 617 -4.38 46.64 9.99
N GLU A 618 -4.52 45.72 9.04
CA GLU A 618 -5.66 45.58 8.13
C GLU A 618 -5.99 44.09 7.92
N ILE A 619 -7.17 43.78 7.38
CA ILE A 619 -7.53 42.40 7.02
C ILE A 619 -6.65 41.97 5.86
N ILE A 620 -5.80 40.96 6.08
CA ILE A 620 -4.94 40.39 5.05
C ILE A 620 -5.56 39.12 4.49
N GLU A 621 -5.60 38.98 3.16
CA GLU A 621 -5.98 37.71 2.54
C GLU A 621 -4.89 36.65 2.70
N THR A 622 -5.28 35.38 2.82
CA THR A 622 -4.35 34.26 3.01
C THR A 622 -3.33 34.14 1.86
N LYS A 623 -3.73 34.45 0.61
CA LYS A 623 -2.81 34.49 -0.55
C LYS A 623 -1.78 35.63 -0.46
N ALA A 624 -2.18 36.78 0.07
CA ALA A 624 -1.26 37.90 0.28
C ALA A 624 -0.24 37.58 1.38
N LEU A 625 -0.69 36.94 2.47
CA LEU A 625 0.19 36.44 3.52
C LEU A 625 1.20 35.40 3.00
N GLU A 626 0.75 34.47 2.16
CA GLU A 626 1.62 33.48 1.49
C GLU A 626 2.72 34.17 0.66
N SER A 627 2.37 35.17 -0.14
CA SER A 627 3.33 35.92 -0.96
C SER A 627 4.41 36.60 -0.12
N VAL A 628 4.04 37.16 1.04
CA VAL A 628 4.99 37.79 1.96
C VAL A 628 5.95 36.78 2.58
N ILE A 629 5.43 35.61 2.99
CA ILE A 629 6.26 34.54 3.56
C ILE A 629 7.17 33.94 2.47
N LYS A 630 6.68 33.75 1.25
CA LYS A 630 7.48 33.31 0.09
C LYS A 630 8.67 34.21 -0.20
N LYS A 631 8.48 35.53 -0.14
CA LYS A 631 9.56 36.51 -0.32
C LYS A 631 10.65 36.42 0.76
N SER A 632 10.34 35.85 1.91
CA SER A 632 11.28 35.68 3.03
C SER A 632 12.08 34.37 2.95
N ILE A 633 11.75 33.45 2.04
CA ILE A 633 12.40 32.13 1.94
C ILE A 633 13.92 32.21 1.71
N PRO A 634 14.45 33.05 0.79
CA PRO A 634 15.90 33.10 0.54
C PRO A 634 16.70 33.44 1.80
N ASP A 635 16.25 34.42 2.58
CA ASP A 635 16.90 34.85 3.80
C ASP A 635 16.77 33.80 4.92
N ILE A 636 15.61 33.13 5.01
CA ILE A 636 15.41 32.00 5.92
C ILE A 636 16.38 30.86 5.57
N LYS A 637 16.54 30.52 4.29
CA LYS A 637 17.49 29.49 3.83
C LYS A 637 18.92 29.88 4.21
N HIS A 638 19.31 31.13 4.00
CA HIS A 638 20.64 31.63 4.39
C HIS A 638 20.88 31.51 5.90
N ASN A 639 19.95 31.99 6.73
CA ASN A 639 20.06 31.95 8.19
C ASN A 639 20.13 30.52 8.74
N ILE A 640 19.28 29.63 8.21
CA ILE A 640 19.30 28.21 8.60
C ILE A 640 20.64 27.59 8.24
N ASN A 641 21.15 27.80 7.02
CA ASN A 641 22.44 27.27 6.59
C ASN A 641 23.59 27.73 7.50
N GLU A 642 23.64 29.01 7.88
CA GLU A 642 24.65 29.50 8.85
C GLU A 642 24.57 28.76 10.19
N LYS A 643 23.36 28.52 10.71
CA LYS A 643 23.16 27.78 11.97
C LYS A 643 23.50 26.30 11.88
N LEU A 644 23.42 25.73 10.68
CA LEU A 644 23.75 24.33 10.43
C LEU A 644 25.23 24.10 10.17
N LYS A 645 26.02 25.11 9.76
CA LYS A 645 27.49 24.96 9.53
C LYS A 645 28.27 24.36 10.70
N SER A 646 27.83 24.64 11.93
CA SER A 646 28.48 24.18 13.17
C SER A 646 27.88 22.88 13.73
N LYS A 647 26.93 22.26 13.00
CA LYS A 647 26.24 21.04 13.41
C LYS A 647 26.39 20.00 12.32
N ASP A 648 26.34 18.74 12.70
CA ASP A 648 26.29 17.62 11.75
C ASP A 648 24.89 17.53 11.13
N ALA A 649 24.47 18.56 10.38
CA ALA A 649 23.15 18.63 9.79
C ALA A 649 23.14 19.52 8.52
N LYS A 650 22.22 19.23 7.60
CA LYS A 650 22.10 19.90 6.31
C LYS A 650 20.64 20.31 6.03
N LEU A 651 20.47 21.50 5.47
CA LEU A 651 19.18 21.93 4.92
C LEU A 651 18.94 21.25 3.58
N ILE A 652 17.82 20.53 3.45
CA ILE A 652 17.38 19.94 2.19
C ILE A 652 16.60 20.98 1.40
N ASP A 653 15.55 21.53 1.99
CA ASP A 653 14.69 22.53 1.34
C ASP A 653 13.88 23.35 2.34
N VAL A 654 13.33 24.48 1.86
CA VAL A 654 12.35 25.30 2.55
C VAL A 654 11.28 25.70 1.54
N GLN A 655 10.03 25.35 1.83
CA GLN A 655 8.90 25.65 0.95
C GLN A 655 7.71 26.17 1.76
N THR A 656 6.74 26.76 1.06
CA THR A 656 5.50 27.26 1.66
C THR A 656 4.31 26.68 0.90
N LYS A 657 3.25 26.29 1.64
CA LYS A 657 1.99 25.83 1.07
C LYS A 657 0.81 26.50 1.75
N THR A 658 -0.29 26.67 1.03
CA THR A 658 -1.55 27.21 1.58
C THR A 658 -2.59 26.10 1.66
N GLN A 659 -3.26 26.00 2.80
CA GLN A 659 -4.29 25.01 3.06
C GLN A 659 -5.43 25.68 3.85
N SER A 660 -6.57 25.93 3.21
CA SER A 660 -7.67 26.74 3.77
C SER A 660 -7.18 28.12 4.24
N ASP A 661 -7.39 28.48 5.51
CA ASP A 661 -6.97 29.75 6.11
C ASP A 661 -5.53 29.70 6.68
N ASN A 662 -4.79 28.62 6.41
CA ASN A 662 -3.44 28.42 6.92
C ASN A 662 -2.39 28.59 5.82
N VAL A 663 -1.35 29.37 6.12
CA VAL A 663 -0.09 29.35 5.37
C VAL A 663 0.93 28.56 6.16
N ILE A 664 1.50 27.52 5.57
CA ILE A 664 2.42 26.59 6.22
C ILE A 664 3.81 26.74 5.58
N LEU A 665 4.79 27.15 6.37
CA LEU A 665 6.21 27.05 6.02
C LEU A 665 6.72 25.67 6.44
N GLU A 666 7.30 24.92 5.51
CA GLU A 666 7.94 23.62 5.77
C GLU A 666 9.45 23.74 5.56
N ILE A 667 10.22 23.22 6.51
CA ILE A 667 11.67 23.22 6.54
C ILE A 667 12.12 21.76 6.61
N PHE A 668 12.83 21.30 5.58
CA PHE A 668 13.34 19.94 5.47
C PHE A 668 14.79 19.90 5.88
N ILE A 669 15.11 19.15 6.93
CA ILE A 669 16.49 19.01 7.42
C ILE A 669 16.91 17.55 7.43
N GLU A 670 18.21 17.32 7.22
CA GLU A 670 18.89 16.05 7.43
C GLU A 670 19.91 16.21 8.57
N GLU A 671 19.74 15.49 9.67
CA GLU A 671 20.71 15.43 10.77
C GLU A 671 21.54 14.15 10.66
N TYR A 672 22.84 14.24 10.95
CA TYR A 672 23.79 13.14 11.00
C TYR A 672 24.24 12.89 12.44
N ASP A 673 24.08 11.66 12.90
CA ASP A 673 24.49 11.20 14.23
C ASP A 673 25.64 10.18 14.06
N PRO A 674 26.91 10.58 14.31
CA PRO A 674 28.07 9.71 14.13
C PRO A 674 28.11 8.54 15.13
N ASN A 675 27.38 8.63 16.24
CA ASN A 675 27.31 7.57 17.26
C ASN A 675 26.30 6.47 16.90
N LYS A 676 25.55 6.65 15.81
CA LYS A 676 24.63 5.66 15.28
C LYS A 676 25.24 5.01 14.05
N GLN A 677 24.93 3.73 13.86
CA GLN A 677 25.32 3.03 12.65
C GLN A 677 24.84 3.78 11.40
N ALA A 678 25.57 3.65 10.29
CA ALA A 678 25.30 4.41 9.07
C ALA A 678 23.86 4.27 8.50
N MET A 679 23.11 3.17 8.76
CA MET A 679 21.67 3.05 8.43
C MET A 679 20.78 4.04 9.19
N LEU A 680 21.22 4.47 10.38
CA LEU A 680 20.47 5.25 11.35
C LEU A 680 21.14 6.59 11.70
N SER A 681 22.33 6.83 11.16
CA SER A 681 23.09 8.07 11.35
C SER A 681 22.35 9.24 10.73
N LYS A 682 21.72 9.04 9.56
CA LYS A 682 20.92 10.07 8.91
C LYS A 682 19.47 10.07 9.40
N ILE A 683 18.98 11.25 9.69
CA ILE A 683 17.62 11.52 10.16
C ILE A 683 17.09 12.65 9.30
N GLN A 684 16.06 12.38 8.51
CA GLN A 684 15.32 13.44 7.83
C GLN A 684 14.09 13.82 8.66
N SER A 685 13.87 15.12 8.83
CA SER A 685 12.69 15.64 9.52
C SER A 685 12.09 16.83 8.78
N VAL A 686 10.78 17.02 9.00
CA VAL A 686 10.02 18.14 8.42
C VAL A 686 9.48 18.99 9.54
N GLU A 687 10.05 20.19 9.65
CA GLU A 687 9.73 21.16 10.68
C GLU A 687 8.80 22.23 10.08
N LYS A 688 7.77 22.64 10.80
CA LYS A 688 6.71 23.50 10.26
C LYS A 688 6.46 24.73 11.12
N VAL A 689 6.14 25.83 10.46
CA VAL A 689 5.53 27.01 11.06
C VAL A 689 4.21 27.26 10.35
N VAL A 690 3.12 27.11 11.09
CA VAL A 690 1.75 27.30 10.59
C VAL A 690 1.29 28.68 10.99
N PHE A 691 0.86 29.48 10.03
CA PHE A 691 0.25 30.79 10.23
C PHE A 691 -1.23 30.69 9.91
N THR A 692 -2.07 30.69 10.95
CA THR A 692 -3.53 30.68 10.79
C THR A 692 -4.03 32.12 10.69
N ASN A 693 -4.63 32.45 9.56
CA ASN A 693 -5.22 33.75 9.32
C ASN A 693 -6.63 33.82 9.90
N LYS A 694 -6.87 34.75 10.81
CA LYS A 694 -8.20 34.99 11.43
C LYS A 694 -8.73 36.39 11.15
N GLY A 695 -8.35 36.97 10.00
CA GLY A 695 -8.77 38.29 9.54
C GLY A 695 -8.04 39.43 10.28
N ASN A 696 -8.36 39.63 11.57
CA ASN A 696 -7.77 40.69 12.39
C ASN A 696 -6.54 40.22 13.20
N SER A 697 -6.13 38.97 13.02
CA SER A 697 -4.94 38.42 13.67
C SER A 697 -4.36 37.26 12.88
N ILE A 698 -3.05 37.05 13.03
CA ILE A 698 -2.33 35.89 12.51
C ILE A 698 -1.83 35.09 13.70
N GLU A 699 -2.21 33.83 13.80
CA GLU A 699 -1.79 32.93 14.87
C GLU A 699 -0.67 32.00 14.37
N PRO A 700 0.57 32.15 14.88
CA PRO A 700 1.65 31.24 14.54
C PRO A 700 1.68 30.03 15.46
N ILE A 701 1.89 28.85 14.90
CA ILE A 701 2.10 27.60 15.61
C ILE A 701 3.38 26.96 15.08
N GLN A 702 4.31 26.66 15.98
CA GLN A 702 5.49 25.87 15.65
C GLN A 702 5.14 24.39 15.82
N LEU A 703 5.41 23.59 14.79
CA LEU A 703 5.32 22.13 14.83
C LEU A 703 6.70 21.58 14.48
N PHE A 704 7.33 20.88 15.41
CA PHE A 704 8.66 20.34 15.15
C PHE A 704 8.85 18.94 15.74
N GLN A 705 9.74 18.17 15.12
CA GLN A 705 10.02 16.78 15.40
C GLN A 705 11.33 16.60 16.18
N THR A 706 12.23 17.58 16.08
CA THR A 706 13.59 17.51 16.63
C THR A 706 13.92 18.76 17.45
N THR A 707 14.86 18.64 18.40
CA THR A 707 15.31 19.79 19.20
C THR A 707 15.91 20.88 18.32
N LEU A 708 16.69 20.47 17.30
CA LEU A 708 17.24 21.37 16.30
C LEU A 708 16.11 22.04 15.50
N GLY A 709 15.12 21.26 15.04
CA GLY A 709 13.94 21.78 14.35
C GLY A 709 13.14 22.81 15.15
N GLY A 710 13.03 22.63 16.47
CA GLY A 710 12.46 23.63 17.36
C GLY A 710 13.24 24.95 17.40
N GLN A 711 14.57 24.89 17.33
CA GLN A 711 15.42 26.09 17.26
C GLN A 711 15.30 26.79 15.90
N LEU A 712 15.26 26.01 14.81
CA LEU A 712 15.14 26.54 13.45
C LEU A 712 13.78 27.20 13.22
N THR A 713 12.67 26.52 13.55
CA THR A 713 11.31 27.08 13.44
C THR A 713 11.13 28.34 14.27
N LYS A 714 11.75 28.42 15.46
CA LYS A 714 11.78 29.66 16.26
C LYS A 714 12.50 30.79 15.54
N SER A 715 13.65 30.50 14.94
CA SER A 715 14.45 31.50 14.24
C SER A 715 13.73 32.02 12.99
N SER A 716 13.17 31.11 12.19
CA SER A 716 12.39 31.45 10.99
C SER A 716 11.14 32.26 11.34
N LEU A 717 10.46 31.91 12.44
CA LEU A 717 9.31 32.68 12.90
C LEU A 717 9.71 34.13 13.28
N THR A 718 10.81 34.32 14.01
CA THR A 718 11.30 35.67 14.35
C THR A 718 11.65 36.48 13.10
N PHE A 719 12.24 35.84 12.09
CA PHE A 719 12.55 36.49 10.83
C PHE A 719 11.28 36.95 10.09
N ILE A 720 10.28 36.06 10.00
CA ILE A 720 8.99 36.38 9.38
C ILE A 720 8.27 37.49 10.16
N GLU A 721 8.29 37.43 11.48
CA GLU A 721 7.70 38.46 12.34
C GLU A 721 8.29 39.85 12.08
N ASN A 722 9.61 39.95 11.95
CA ASN A 722 10.28 41.21 11.62
C ASN A 722 9.90 41.71 10.23
N ASN A 723 9.89 40.82 9.23
CA ASN A 723 9.47 41.15 7.87
C ASN A 723 8.01 41.66 7.82
N LEU A 724 7.11 41.04 8.60
CA LEU A 724 5.71 41.47 8.72
C LEU A 724 5.59 42.84 9.42
N LYS A 725 6.45 43.15 10.39
CA LYS A 725 6.50 44.48 11.05
C LYS A 725 7.03 45.56 10.10
N GLU A 726 8.13 45.29 9.40
CA GLU A 726 8.74 46.23 8.44
C GLU A 726 7.76 46.61 7.32
N ARG A 727 6.98 45.62 6.85
CA ARG A 727 5.94 45.83 5.83
C ARG A 727 4.66 46.45 6.38
N LYS A 728 4.61 46.81 7.67
CA LYS A 728 3.44 47.37 8.37
C LYS A 728 2.19 46.49 8.23
N ILE A 729 2.36 45.16 8.26
CA ILE A 729 1.23 44.21 8.25
C ILE A 729 0.75 43.93 9.67
N ILE A 730 1.67 43.92 10.65
CA ILE A 730 1.37 43.66 12.08
C ILE A 730 1.85 44.78 12.99
N LYS A 731 1.15 45.03 14.11
CA LYS A 731 1.55 46.01 15.14
C LYS A 731 2.60 45.44 16.10
N LYS A 732 3.47 46.31 16.63
CA LYS A 732 4.26 46.02 17.85
C LYS A 732 3.28 45.89 19.02
N ILE A 733 3.30 44.77 19.74
CA ILE A 733 2.46 44.56 20.92
C ILE A 733 2.81 45.66 21.94
N THR A 734 1.83 46.46 22.33
CA THR A 734 1.91 47.56 23.30
C THR A 734 2.09 47.00 24.72
N ASN A 735 3.11 47.53 25.42
CA ASN A 735 3.56 47.35 26.81
C ASN A 735 3.15 46.05 27.52
N GLU A 736 4.10 45.11 27.63
CA GLU A 736 3.97 43.95 28.50
C GLU A 736 4.09 44.38 29.96
N ILE A 737 3.17 43.94 30.81
CA ILE A 737 3.26 44.17 32.26
C ILE A 737 4.25 43.19 32.86
N MET A 738 5.27 43.73 33.49
CA MET A 738 6.35 43.01 34.13
C MET A 738 6.17 42.98 35.65
N PHE A 739 6.79 42.00 36.29
CA PHE A 739 6.79 41.83 37.73
C PHE A 739 7.36 43.07 38.46
N LYS A 740 8.32 43.74 37.85
CA LYS A 740 8.96 44.96 38.37
C LYS A 740 8.20 46.26 38.10
N ASP A 741 7.10 46.23 37.35
CA ASP A 741 6.34 47.44 37.00
C ASP A 741 5.48 47.95 38.19
N PHE A 742 5.50 47.23 39.31
CA PHE A 742 4.82 47.60 40.55
C PHE A 742 5.79 48.34 41.47
N THR A 743 5.32 49.44 42.07
CA THR A 743 6.11 50.32 42.94
C THR A 743 6.44 49.68 44.28
N SER A 744 5.68 48.68 44.71
CA SER A 744 5.94 47.90 45.93
C SER A 744 5.48 46.45 45.82
N ASN A 745 6.03 45.60 46.69
CA ASN A 745 5.57 44.21 46.88
C ASN A 745 4.10 44.15 47.28
N GLU A 746 3.67 45.08 48.13
CA GLU A 746 2.28 45.19 48.58
C GLU A 746 1.34 45.53 47.43
N GLU A 747 1.67 46.52 46.59
CA GLU A 747 0.89 46.86 45.39
C GLU A 747 0.71 45.65 44.47
N ARG A 748 1.78 44.86 44.27
CA ARG A 748 1.75 43.64 43.45
C ARG A 748 0.89 42.53 44.06
N VAL A 749 0.97 42.36 45.38
CA VAL A 749 0.11 41.42 46.11
C VAL A 749 -1.36 41.83 45.97
N LEU A 750 -1.67 43.11 46.22
CA LEU A 750 -3.00 43.67 46.06
C LEU A 750 -3.53 43.54 44.63
N PHE A 751 -2.68 43.80 43.63
CA PHE A 751 -3.03 43.64 42.21
C PHE A 751 -3.44 42.21 41.89
N LEU A 752 -2.65 41.20 42.28
CA LEU A 752 -3.01 39.81 42.05
C LEU A 752 -4.26 39.42 42.86
N LEU A 753 -4.37 39.82 44.11
CA LEU A 753 -5.55 39.53 44.94
C LEU A 753 -6.82 40.21 44.41
N SER A 754 -6.72 41.33 43.69
CA SER A 754 -7.87 42.02 43.08
C SER A 754 -8.68 41.12 42.13
N PHE A 755 -8.06 40.07 41.56
CA PHE A 755 -8.75 39.09 40.72
C PHE A 755 -9.70 38.17 41.50
N THR A 756 -9.61 38.18 42.83
CA THR A 756 -10.56 37.49 43.72
C THR A 756 -11.76 38.36 44.11
N ASP A 757 -11.77 39.64 43.71
CA ASP A 757 -12.92 40.52 43.88
C ASP A 757 -13.76 40.55 42.60
N ILE A 758 -14.92 39.90 42.65
CA ILE A 758 -15.89 39.85 41.55
C ILE A 758 -17.18 40.61 41.88
N THR A 759 -17.15 41.51 42.87
CA THR A 759 -18.35 42.23 43.33
C THR A 759 -19.07 42.88 42.13
N ASN A 760 -20.34 42.52 41.93
CA ASN A 760 -21.20 42.96 40.82
C ASN A 760 -20.81 42.49 39.40
N HIS A 761 -20.00 41.45 39.23
CA HIS A 761 -19.68 40.92 37.90
C HIS A 761 -20.88 40.17 37.28
N VAL A 762 -21.25 40.51 36.04
CA VAL A 762 -22.47 39.98 35.37
C VAL A 762 -22.40 38.48 35.09
N VAL A 763 -21.21 37.97 34.78
CA VAL A 763 -20.98 36.58 34.33
C VAL A 763 -20.36 35.66 35.39
N PHE A 764 -19.37 36.11 36.17
CA PHE A 764 -18.76 35.34 37.26
C PHE A 764 -19.55 35.54 38.55
N GLN A 765 -20.07 34.46 39.12
CA GLN A 765 -20.99 34.49 40.27
C GLN A 765 -20.32 34.09 41.58
N ASN A 766 -19.31 33.23 41.52
CA ASN A 766 -18.49 32.85 42.67
C ASN A 766 -17.02 32.78 42.26
N VAL A 767 -16.13 33.02 43.21
CA VAL A 767 -14.69 33.00 43.00
C VAL A 767 -14.00 32.35 44.21
N ASP A 768 -13.08 31.43 43.93
CA ASP A 768 -12.26 30.76 44.94
C ASP A 768 -10.79 30.87 44.56
N LEU A 769 -9.93 31.27 45.50
CA LEU A 769 -8.47 31.17 45.34
C LEU A 769 -8.06 29.72 45.61
N VAL A 770 -7.52 29.04 44.61
CA VAL A 770 -7.17 27.61 44.65
C VAL A 770 -5.71 27.39 45.02
N ALA A 771 -4.82 28.28 44.57
CA ALA A 771 -3.41 28.19 44.91
C ALA A 771 -2.71 29.54 44.78
N SER A 772 -1.61 29.68 45.50
CA SER A 772 -0.67 30.79 45.34
C SER A 772 0.77 30.29 45.44
N SER A 773 1.69 31.03 44.83
CA SER A 773 3.13 30.79 44.89
C SER A 773 3.84 32.10 45.20
N TYR A 774 4.57 32.15 46.31
CA TYR A 774 5.30 33.33 46.74
C TYR A 774 6.61 32.96 47.44
N ALA A 775 7.50 33.93 47.55
CA ALA A 775 8.68 33.87 48.42
C ALA A 775 8.71 35.10 49.32
N LEU A 776 9.55 35.10 50.35
CA LEU A 776 9.80 36.30 51.14
C LEU A 776 10.90 37.15 50.48
N ASP A 777 10.78 38.46 50.60
CA ASP A 777 11.78 39.40 50.13
C ASP A 777 12.93 39.51 51.14
N GLU A 778 13.97 38.71 50.93
CA GLU A 778 15.15 38.61 51.80
C GLU A 778 16.04 39.86 51.75
N THR A 779 15.76 40.81 50.85
CA THR A 779 16.45 42.12 50.85
C THR A 779 15.96 43.04 51.97
N MET A 780 14.82 42.70 52.60
CA MET A 780 14.22 43.43 53.70
C MET A 780 14.45 42.70 55.03
N SER A 781 14.47 43.42 56.16
CA SER A 781 14.51 42.80 57.49
C SER A 781 13.17 42.13 57.79
N ILE A 782 13.11 40.81 57.58
CA ILE A 782 11.91 39.99 57.79
C ILE A 782 11.58 39.90 59.30
N PRO A 783 10.31 40.02 59.72
CA PRO A 783 9.89 39.81 61.12
C PRO A 783 10.23 38.40 61.64
N GLU A 784 10.54 38.28 62.94
CA GLU A 784 10.89 36.98 63.55
C GLU A 784 9.85 35.88 63.32
N GLU A 785 8.58 36.26 63.22
CA GLU A 785 7.43 35.38 62.97
C GLU A 785 7.44 34.70 61.59
N LEU A 786 8.28 35.14 60.65
CA LEU A 786 8.37 34.63 59.27
C LEU A 786 9.75 34.04 58.93
N ASN A 787 10.68 33.95 59.90
CA ASN A 787 12.04 33.47 59.69
C ASN A 787 12.11 32.00 59.24
N ASP A 788 11.16 31.16 59.66
CA ASP A 788 11.08 29.74 59.29
C ASP A 788 10.81 29.50 57.80
N LYS A 789 10.34 30.56 57.12
CA LYS A 789 9.91 30.62 55.72
C LYS A 789 10.92 31.30 54.80
N ALA A 790 11.97 31.94 55.33
CA ALA A 790 13.06 32.51 54.54
C ALA A 790 13.79 31.42 53.73
N GLY A 791 14.28 31.75 52.53
CA GLY A 791 14.99 30.84 51.63
C GLY A 791 14.12 29.84 50.87
N LYS A 792 12.79 29.87 51.03
CA LYS A 792 11.87 28.86 50.48
C LYS A 792 10.86 29.48 49.51
N ASN A 793 10.67 28.81 48.37
CA ASN A 793 9.53 29.05 47.50
C ASN A 793 8.30 28.36 48.09
N ILE A 794 7.34 29.15 48.55
CA ILE A 794 6.14 28.66 49.22
C ILE A 794 5.04 28.49 48.18
N VAL A 795 4.60 27.24 48.00
CA VAL A 795 3.45 26.89 47.17
C VAL A 795 2.32 26.43 48.06
N THR A 796 1.29 27.24 48.19
CA THR A 796 0.09 26.94 48.97
C THR A 796 -1.00 26.45 48.04
N SER A 797 -1.48 25.21 48.25
CA SER A 797 -2.66 24.66 47.60
C SER A 797 -3.82 24.71 48.58
N ILE A 798 -4.83 25.53 48.30
CA ILE A 798 -6.00 25.73 49.15
C ILE A 798 -7.12 24.82 48.61
N ARG A 799 -7.58 23.85 49.41
CA ARG A 799 -8.72 23.00 49.06
C ARG A 799 -9.94 23.39 49.89
N GLY A 800 -10.78 24.27 49.35
CA GLY A 800 -12.08 24.62 49.94
C GLY A 800 -12.40 26.10 49.81
N LYS A 801 -13.69 26.45 49.89
CA LYS A 801 -14.13 27.84 50.06
C LYS A 801 -13.55 28.32 51.38
N LYS A 802 -12.56 29.22 51.36
CA LYS A 802 -12.24 30.22 52.40
C LYS A 802 -10.82 30.77 52.20
N LEU A 803 -10.71 32.01 51.74
CA LEU A 803 -9.48 32.81 51.70
C LEU A 803 -8.85 33.04 53.10
N HIS A 804 -9.53 32.65 54.18
CA HIS A 804 -9.13 32.93 55.58
C HIS A 804 -8.04 32.00 56.12
N GLU A 805 -7.53 31.07 55.31
CA GLU A 805 -6.48 30.12 55.74
C GLU A 805 -5.05 30.56 55.38
N ILE A 806 -4.87 31.63 54.58
CA ILE A 806 -3.55 32.24 54.35
C ILE A 806 -3.51 33.60 55.04
N ASN A 807 -3.17 33.59 56.33
CA ASN A 807 -3.09 34.80 57.16
C ASN A 807 -2.10 35.82 56.59
N GLU A 808 -1.04 35.37 55.93
CA GLU A 808 0.08 36.18 55.44
C GLU A 808 -0.27 37.07 54.24
N LEU A 809 -1.19 36.62 53.37
CA LEU A 809 -1.66 37.43 52.24
C LEU A 809 -2.73 38.45 52.66
N LYS A 810 -3.31 38.29 53.85
CA LYS A 810 -4.33 39.18 54.40
C LYS A 810 -3.77 40.23 55.34
N ASP A 811 -2.71 39.92 56.07
CA ASP A 811 -2.10 40.85 57.00
C ASP A 811 -1.31 41.95 56.26
N GLU A 812 -1.79 43.19 56.38
CA GLU A 812 -1.18 44.39 55.81
C GLU A 812 0.27 44.57 56.28
N ASN A 813 0.60 44.15 57.50
CA ASN A 813 1.95 44.25 58.04
C ASN A 813 2.93 43.25 57.40
N ILE A 814 2.42 42.18 56.79
CA ILE A 814 3.21 41.09 56.20
C ILE A 814 3.35 41.25 54.68
N ARG A 815 2.33 41.76 53.97
CA ARG A 815 2.30 41.84 52.49
C ARG A 815 3.53 42.50 51.87
N LYS A 816 4.10 43.52 52.52
CA LYS A 816 5.30 44.22 52.05
C LYS A 816 6.55 43.32 51.91
N TYR A 817 6.60 42.21 52.65
CA TYR A 817 7.70 41.25 52.59
C TYR A 817 7.44 40.10 51.60
N ILE A 818 6.32 40.11 50.85
CA ILE A 818 5.92 38.99 50.00
C ILE A 818 6.23 39.26 48.52
N LEU A 819 7.06 38.42 47.94
CA LEU A 819 7.24 38.30 46.50
C LEU A 819 6.20 37.33 45.92
N LEU A 820 4.97 37.79 45.68
CA LEU A 820 3.92 36.97 45.06
C LEU A 820 4.13 36.80 43.54
N GLU A 821 4.37 35.56 43.10
CA GLU A 821 4.65 35.23 41.69
C GLU A 821 3.40 34.79 40.92
N LYS A 822 2.54 34.01 41.58
CA LYS A 822 1.43 33.33 40.93
C LYS A 822 0.25 33.16 41.86
N ILE A 823 -0.94 33.32 41.30
CA ILE A 823 -2.21 32.88 41.87
C ILE A 823 -2.97 32.01 40.88
N LYS A 824 -3.81 31.12 41.40
CA LYS A 824 -4.75 30.33 40.62
C LYS A 824 -6.14 30.54 41.20
N VAL A 825 -7.05 31.01 40.38
CA VAL A 825 -8.40 31.41 40.77
C VAL A 825 -9.43 30.58 40.00
N LEU A 826 -10.44 30.09 40.70
CA LEU A 826 -11.55 29.31 40.14
C LEU A 826 -12.83 30.15 40.17
N TYR A 827 -13.31 30.53 39.00
CA TYR A 827 -14.56 31.24 38.82
C TYR A 827 -15.69 30.27 38.51
N THR A 828 -16.81 30.39 39.20
CA THR A 828 -18.08 29.78 38.75
C THR A 828 -18.79 30.82 37.88
N PHE A 829 -19.05 30.48 36.62
CA PHE A 829 -19.68 31.39 35.66
C PHE A 829 -21.10 30.94 35.32
N ASN A 830 -21.94 31.91 34.97
CA ASN A 830 -23.26 31.71 34.41
C ASN A 830 -23.48 32.68 33.25
N HIS A 831 -23.50 32.15 32.03
CA HIS A 831 -23.63 32.92 30.81
C HIS A 831 -25.10 32.99 30.38
N LYS A 832 -25.82 34.01 30.85
CA LYS A 832 -27.29 34.16 30.67
C LYS A 832 -27.77 34.03 29.22
N GLN A 833 -27.04 34.57 28.24
CA GLN A 833 -27.47 34.55 26.83
C GLN A 833 -27.38 33.17 26.16
N LEU A 834 -26.55 32.26 26.69
CA LEU A 834 -26.37 30.91 26.13
C LEU A 834 -26.90 29.84 27.07
N GLU A 835 -27.41 30.24 28.24
CA GLU A 835 -27.85 29.36 29.33
C GLU A 835 -26.80 28.31 29.73
N VAL A 836 -25.50 28.67 29.64
CA VAL A 836 -24.38 27.80 30.01
C VAL A 836 -23.79 28.23 31.34
N SER A 837 -23.67 27.26 32.25
CA SER A 837 -22.98 27.44 33.53
C SER A 837 -21.80 26.48 33.64
N GLY A 838 -20.79 26.85 34.42
CA GLY A 838 -19.60 26.03 34.56
C GLY A 838 -18.54 26.66 35.44
N LYS A 839 -17.34 26.08 35.35
CA LYS A 839 -16.16 26.54 36.08
C LYS A 839 -15.06 26.99 35.13
N MET A 840 -14.40 28.09 35.44
CA MET A 840 -13.24 28.59 34.74
C MET A 840 -12.09 28.75 35.74
N GLU A 841 -11.05 27.95 35.59
CA GLU A 841 -9.81 28.10 36.33
C GLU A 841 -8.86 29.01 35.54
N VAL A 842 -8.37 30.07 36.18
CA VAL A 842 -7.39 31.00 35.62
C VAL A 842 -6.14 30.98 36.48
N GLU A 843 -5.01 30.62 35.87
CA GLU A 843 -3.69 30.80 36.46
C GLU A 843 -3.13 32.15 36.00
N ILE A 844 -2.90 33.05 36.95
CA ILE A 844 -2.30 34.37 36.75
C ILE A 844 -0.91 34.32 37.34
N ASN A 845 0.12 34.50 36.52
CA ASN A 845 1.50 34.40 36.98
C ASN A 845 2.44 35.39 36.29
N PHE A 846 3.62 35.59 36.86
CA PHE A 846 4.71 36.35 36.25
C PHE A 846 5.81 35.45 35.68
N SER A 847 5.45 34.44 34.88
CA SER A 847 6.35 33.65 34.04
C SER A 847 7.66 33.16 34.68
N GLY A 848 7.64 32.68 35.93
CA GLY A 848 8.87 32.21 36.58
C GLY A 848 9.71 33.33 37.18
N ALA A 849 9.13 34.47 37.59
CA ALA A 849 9.87 35.63 38.08
C ALA A 849 10.85 35.32 39.21
N LEU A 850 10.55 34.30 40.03
CA LEU A 850 11.38 33.87 41.16
C LEU A 850 12.34 32.70 40.84
N LYS A 851 12.33 32.16 39.61
CA LYS A 851 13.14 30.99 39.25
C LYS A 851 14.50 31.39 38.70
N ASN A 852 15.57 31.08 39.44
CA ASN A 852 16.97 31.17 39.01
C ASN A 852 17.36 32.57 38.47
N LYS A 853 16.93 33.64 39.14
CA LYS A 853 17.29 35.02 38.78
C LYS A 853 17.82 35.79 39.99
N PRO A 854 18.88 36.63 39.83
CA PRO A 854 19.39 37.49 40.90
C PRO A 854 18.37 38.56 41.32
N GLU A 855 17.62 39.09 40.34
CA GLU A 855 16.55 40.05 40.54
C GLU A 855 15.21 39.44 40.06
N PRO A 856 14.15 39.48 40.87
CA PRO A 856 12.83 39.00 40.47
C PRO A 856 12.26 39.79 39.28
N ASP A 857 12.12 39.14 38.12
CA ASP A 857 11.47 39.77 36.96
C ASP A 857 10.81 38.73 36.05
N GLY A 858 9.66 39.06 35.49
CA GLY A 858 8.89 38.18 34.62
C GLY A 858 7.61 38.82 34.10
N ARG A 859 7.17 38.38 32.91
CA ARG A 859 5.97 38.94 32.27
C ARG A 859 4.68 38.34 32.84
N LEU A 860 3.64 39.16 32.97
CA LEU A 860 2.29 38.71 33.30
C LEU A 860 1.79 37.73 32.22
N SER A 861 1.32 36.57 32.66
CA SER A 861 0.76 35.54 31.80
C SER A 861 -0.48 34.90 32.41
N LEU A 862 -1.41 34.53 31.53
CA LEU A 862 -2.68 33.92 31.90
C LEU A 862 -2.79 32.54 31.24
N LYS A 863 -3.23 31.54 32.01
CA LYS A 863 -3.66 30.25 31.46
C LYS A 863 -5.07 29.94 31.93
N PHE A 864 -5.89 29.44 31.01
CA PHE A 864 -7.29 29.17 31.25
C PHE A 864 -7.57 27.67 31.15
N LYS A 865 -8.44 27.18 32.01
CA LYS A 865 -9.09 25.88 31.89
C LYS A 865 -10.58 26.06 32.13
N ILE A 866 -11.38 25.84 31.10
CA ILE A 866 -12.83 26.04 31.13
C ILE A 866 -13.50 24.67 31.19
N THR A 867 -14.50 24.51 32.05
CA THR A 867 -15.23 23.25 32.26
C THR A 867 -16.71 23.56 32.42
N PRO A 868 -17.50 23.51 31.33
CA PRO A 868 -18.95 23.63 31.39
C PRO A 868 -19.58 22.49 32.22
N HIS A 869 -20.71 22.74 32.86
CA HIS A 869 -21.48 21.68 33.51
C HIS A 869 -22.12 20.78 32.46
N LYS A 870 -22.11 19.46 32.69
CA LYS A 870 -22.68 18.46 31.75
C LYS A 870 -24.16 18.72 31.41
N SER A 871 -24.91 19.34 32.33
CA SER A 871 -26.32 19.67 32.14
C SER A 871 -26.56 20.81 31.14
N SER A 872 -25.58 21.70 30.92
CA SER A 872 -25.68 22.84 30.00
C SER A 872 -24.70 22.79 28.83
N SER A 873 -23.85 21.75 28.75
CA SER A 873 -22.90 21.56 27.67
C SER A 873 -23.55 21.27 26.30
N MET A 874 -24.80 20.80 26.28
CA MET A 874 -25.55 20.57 25.03
C MET A 874 -25.89 21.88 24.30
N ASN A 875 -25.93 23.01 25.01
CA ASN A 875 -26.22 24.33 24.43
C ASN A 875 -24.99 24.95 23.73
N ILE A 876 -23.84 24.26 23.75
CA ILE A 876 -22.60 24.71 23.14
C ILE A 876 -22.48 24.08 21.75
N THR A 877 -22.85 24.84 20.71
CA THR A 877 -22.71 24.41 19.30
C THR A 877 -21.26 24.40 18.82
N ASN A 878 -20.41 25.28 19.35
CA ASN A 878 -18.97 25.31 19.06
C ASN A 878 -18.18 25.67 20.33
N LEU A 879 -17.46 24.68 20.86
CA LEU A 879 -16.69 24.81 22.10
C LEU A 879 -15.59 25.87 22.01
N GLN A 880 -14.87 25.95 20.89
CA GLN A 880 -13.78 26.92 20.71
C GLN A 880 -14.30 28.37 20.66
N SER A 881 -15.42 28.59 19.98
CA SER A 881 -16.07 29.91 19.92
C SER A 881 -16.57 30.34 21.30
N PHE A 882 -17.19 29.42 22.04
CA PHE A 882 -17.66 29.65 23.41
C PHE A 882 -16.51 29.98 24.37
N GLU A 883 -15.43 29.19 24.37
CA GLU A 883 -14.25 29.47 25.19
C GLU A 883 -13.61 30.81 24.84
N SER A 884 -13.58 31.17 23.56
CA SER A 884 -13.06 32.47 23.09
C SER A 884 -13.91 33.63 23.61
N ASN A 885 -15.23 33.50 23.60
CA ASN A 885 -16.14 34.50 24.17
C ASN A 885 -15.92 34.67 25.68
N LEU A 886 -15.87 33.57 26.43
CA LEU A 886 -15.65 33.63 27.88
C LEU A 886 -14.28 34.23 28.25
N LYS A 887 -13.23 33.93 27.46
CA LYS A 887 -11.93 34.57 27.60
C LYS A 887 -11.99 36.07 27.32
N LYS A 888 -12.73 36.54 26.30
CA LYS A 888 -12.93 37.97 26.02
C LYS A 888 -13.58 38.70 27.20
N ILE A 889 -14.58 38.08 27.85
CA ILE A 889 -15.22 38.61 29.05
C ILE A 889 -14.19 38.74 30.18
N PHE A 890 -13.35 37.72 30.40
CA PHE A 890 -12.27 37.80 31.38
C PHE A 890 -11.21 38.85 31.05
N TYR A 891 -10.84 39.00 29.77
CA TYR A 891 -9.90 40.06 29.35
C TYR A 891 -10.48 41.46 29.58
N ALA A 892 -11.79 41.66 29.43
CA ALA A 892 -12.44 42.92 29.79
C ALA A 892 -12.39 43.17 31.30
N PHE A 893 -12.62 42.14 32.11
CA PHE A 893 -12.45 42.19 33.57
C PHE A 893 -11.00 42.53 33.96
N GLN A 894 -10.01 41.85 33.37
CA GLN A 894 -8.59 42.16 33.54
C GLN A 894 -8.29 43.62 33.19
N LYS A 895 -8.80 44.12 32.06
CA LYS A 895 -8.60 45.52 31.65
C LYS A 895 -9.12 46.52 32.69
N GLY A 896 -10.22 46.20 33.37
CA GLY A 896 -10.73 46.99 34.50
C GLY A 896 -9.73 47.03 35.65
N LYS A 897 -9.22 45.88 36.08
CA LYS A 897 -8.22 45.78 37.15
C LYS A 897 -6.89 46.46 36.80
N LEU A 898 -6.47 46.38 35.54
CA LEU A 898 -5.26 47.08 35.10
C LEU A 898 -5.40 48.61 35.15
N LYS A 899 -6.60 49.16 34.90
CA LYS A 899 -6.86 50.60 35.08
C LYS A 899 -6.89 51.01 36.55
N GLU A 900 -7.46 50.17 37.42
CA GLU A 900 -7.52 50.39 38.88
C GLU A 900 -6.12 50.54 39.50
N PHE A 901 -5.12 49.85 38.95
CA PHE A 901 -3.72 49.88 39.39
C PHE A 901 -2.80 50.72 38.47
N GLU A 902 -3.36 51.56 37.60
CA GLU A 902 -2.61 52.45 36.70
C GLU A 902 -1.58 51.74 35.81
N LYS A 903 -1.86 50.49 35.38
CA LYS A 903 -0.98 49.66 34.53
C LYS A 903 -1.45 49.55 33.07
N LEU A 904 -2.28 50.48 32.60
CA LEU A 904 -2.92 50.41 31.27
C LEU A 904 -2.88 51.71 30.47
#